data_AF-A0A8H3GJL8-F1
#
_entry.id   AF-A0A8H3GJL8-F1
#
_cell.length_a   1.000
_cell.length_b   1.000
_cell.length_c   1.000
_cell.angle_alpha   90.00
_cell.angle_beta   90.00
_cell.angle_gamma   90.00
#
_symmetry.space_group_name_H-M   'P 1'
#
loop_
_entity.id
_entity.type
_entity.pdbx_description
1 polymer ?
#
loop_
_entity_poly.entity_id
_entity_poly.type
_entity_poly.pdbx_seq_one_letter_code
_entity_poly.pdbx_strand_id
1 'polypeptide(L)'
;MPNSFSDLLKRSQETSKARSQRRLRKVTRPLSQQFIRPTLANELRNTKSEPRTPKRLKLSQEQPWIQSDLLSAIEHISQGKDLDSSAFIPIEPCETQIKHVEKTPKLYDTVFGGELPSEELEDIVMSPPADEQFDQPKDLETRFTNHEWDLPKNMHKVAHSPLHQKVFDHLGLPWAVQWEVARLVDAHPELSWDDVPLESLDQLCGSSLESAPRVAQILFGQHPCYKVISARERTNKPPSSASPWAEYDHEDMLLRTNSTERLGWQGTYFGGKIDQVLRLSVHTSGRFEFRLQPPAVSTSSRFRRYLGSRRLIEVRFSEKEPGLRPQAFREYMIANALVINGRVFRAFYARKNTVYLVETNEALDRQDDELVGDQFRLSLRDFIEWHNPLYANPYQTLTKWSSRFALGFSTSQPGLMFEPDEIYDLPEIVTPGQSSNNAIMTDGAGFINAAAMNQLAARMKWSSVPVSIQARFGGSKGLFILHPSDRSPDDPPRIYIRPSQVKVKLHPDRRRWCPSHRILDVLIRNTMSIGAQVTDQVIMNLSHNGVPTTTLNSLTRTYIESASLIPYVKEGRFLQLWETVFTRSKVQEALLKGLTPESMARVQGFKSNKENDQELLDTKFAFQPDPYSGHPPSFETQALGLLQSGFDMKFMPLFSRIESLQKTILFGMDEKAIVGPVLVTRNPCILPSDMRKVIAVDCPELWAAGYTDVIVFSVKGERSLASMLGGGDYDGDTAILIWEETLVNQFTNSATHFAEVDVSDHFVSNPKRMEEIPPGDFRSVLDALLAPLMPSQVGMYGNWHATAAKVLGLDDPETVRLGNVFTTCLDGVKTGLTILPRCLQRDSRNWNNFDPRIPSKLSVIEDLKYALDLYRQECEKEMTALRPYGRHDTDLLEPYNRERELCGRIPGLEQELDQIVAFVNKMKYESDEGEFSLGRRYGKARFETKTEGRKGYSRRQWQESRWAVSEAYNTGLPRGLLHIRDEMVPRIAASYAYSKDNPHWPTFTFAVAWSQLCKIKAEKKGPVTAMDPQFGILMCISKRTRQQLDLIA
;
A
#
# COMPACT_ATOMS: atom_id res chain seq x y z
N MET A 1 10.63 56.27 19.07
CA MET A 1 9.35 56.63 18.39
C MET A 1 9.54 57.98 17.72
N PRO A 2 8.92 58.30 16.58
CA PRO A 2 8.43 57.42 15.50
C PRO A 2 8.72 57.99 14.09
N ASN A 3 8.49 57.19 13.03
CA ASN A 3 8.08 57.59 11.67
C ASN A 3 8.03 56.32 10.79
N SER A 4 6.98 55.99 10.04
CA SER A 4 5.53 55.99 10.25
C SER A 4 5.03 54.77 9.46
N PHE A 5 4.08 53.99 10.00
CA PHE A 5 3.57 52.74 9.39
C PHE A 5 2.82 52.99 8.06
N SER A 6 2.49 54.26 7.77
CA SER A 6 1.82 54.68 6.54
C SER A 6 2.68 54.60 5.27
N ASP A 7 4.01 54.69 5.38
CA ASP A 7 4.89 54.65 4.20
C ASP A 7 5.11 53.22 3.66
N LEU A 8 5.01 52.21 4.53
CA LEU A 8 5.05 50.80 4.14
C LEU A 8 3.79 50.37 3.38
N LEU A 9 2.63 50.89 3.77
CA LEU A 9 1.35 50.61 3.10
C LEU A 9 1.25 51.26 1.72
N LYS A 10 1.81 52.47 1.54
CA LYS A 10 1.87 53.13 0.22
C LYS A 10 2.77 52.36 -0.78
N ARG A 11 3.93 51.87 -0.33
CA ARG A 11 4.83 51.07 -1.18
C ARG A 11 4.21 49.74 -1.62
N SER A 12 3.43 49.09 -0.76
CA SER A 12 2.71 47.86 -1.12
C SER A 12 1.63 48.12 -2.20
N GLN A 13 0.90 49.23 -2.11
CA GLN A 13 -0.13 49.56 -3.10
C GLN A 13 0.45 50.01 -4.46
N GLU A 14 1.62 50.66 -4.47
CA GLU A 14 2.32 51.04 -5.71
C GLU A 14 2.91 49.82 -6.45
N THR A 15 3.41 48.81 -5.72
CA THR A 15 3.91 47.56 -6.35
C THR A 15 2.81 46.71 -7.00
N SER A 16 1.57 46.81 -6.52
CA SER A 16 0.41 46.13 -7.13
C SER A 16 0.03 46.74 -8.49
N LYS A 17 0.07 48.07 -8.62
CA LYS A 17 -0.22 48.76 -9.90
C LYS A 17 0.88 48.60 -10.95
N ALA A 18 2.14 48.39 -10.54
CA ALA A 18 3.26 48.20 -11.46
C ALA A 18 3.33 46.80 -12.11
N ARG A 19 2.66 45.78 -11.54
CA ARG A 19 2.64 44.40 -12.07
C ARG A 19 1.74 44.21 -13.30
N SER A 20 0.83 45.13 -13.60
CA SER A 20 -0.08 45.01 -14.76
C SER A 20 0.53 45.51 -16.07
N GLN A 21 1.70 46.17 -16.04
CA GLN A 21 2.33 46.75 -17.23
C GLN A 21 3.85 46.62 -17.18
N ARG A 22 4.41 45.49 -17.65
CA ARG A 22 5.65 45.49 -18.47
C ARG A 22 6.08 44.09 -18.93
N ARG A 23 6.20 43.97 -20.25
CA ARG A 23 6.93 42.92 -20.98
C ARG A 23 8.42 42.94 -20.59
N LEU A 24 8.98 41.76 -20.34
CA LEU A 24 10.40 41.54 -20.08
C LEU A 24 11.27 41.91 -21.31
N ARG A 25 12.15 42.90 -21.15
CA ARG A 25 13.35 43.08 -21.98
C ARG A 25 14.60 42.89 -21.11
N LYS A 26 15.52 42.05 -21.59
CA LYS A 26 16.89 41.88 -21.10
C LYS A 26 17.69 43.16 -21.32
N VAL A 27 18.41 43.66 -20.31
CA VAL A 27 19.70 44.37 -20.46
C VAL A 27 20.57 44.15 -19.21
N THR A 28 21.87 44.13 -19.47
CA THR A 28 23.07 43.71 -18.74
C THR A 28 23.74 44.76 -17.82
N ARG A 29 24.46 44.26 -16.79
CA ARG A 29 25.76 44.74 -16.23
C ARG A 29 25.78 46.07 -15.39
N PRO A 30 26.89 46.40 -14.67
CA PRO A 30 27.27 45.95 -13.31
C PRO A 30 27.62 47.17 -12.39
N LEU A 31 28.13 46.98 -11.16
CA LEU A 31 29.24 47.77 -10.53
C LEU A 31 29.30 47.59 -8.98
N SER A 32 30.39 46.95 -8.56
CA SER A 32 31.47 47.41 -7.65
C SER A 32 31.23 48.14 -6.31
N GLN A 33 32.16 47.79 -5.40
CA GLN A 33 32.86 48.59 -4.38
C GLN A 33 32.43 48.50 -2.90
N GLN A 34 33.25 47.72 -2.15
CA GLN A 34 34.02 48.08 -0.94
C GLN A 34 33.35 48.92 0.16
N PHE A 35 33.45 48.46 1.42
CA PHE A 35 34.38 49.05 2.41
C PHE A 35 34.38 48.34 3.79
N ILE A 36 35.61 48.10 4.29
CA ILE A 36 36.16 48.26 5.66
C ILE A 36 35.62 47.44 6.86
N ARG A 37 36.53 46.64 7.44
CA ARG A 37 36.65 46.32 8.88
C ARG A 37 37.41 47.45 9.59
N PRO A 38 37.28 47.63 10.92
CA PRO A 38 38.36 47.12 11.78
C PRO A 38 37.93 46.54 13.15
N THR A 39 38.66 45.49 13.52
CA THR A 39 39.19 45.06 14.84
C THR A 39 38.66 45.61 16.17
N LEU A 40 38.47 44.70 17.13
CA LEU A 40 39.04 44.82 18.48
C LEU A 40 39.25 43.45 19.13
N ALA A 41 40.36 43.34 19.86
CA ALA A 41 40.96 42.12 20.41
C ALA A 41 40.94 42.14 21.95
N ASN A 42 41.21 40.95 22.50
CA ASN A 42 41.64 40.60 23.86
C ASN A 42 40.58 40.55 24.97
N GLU A 43 40.38 39.35 25.53
CA GLU A 43 40.93 39.01 26.84
C GLU A 43 40.96 37.48 27.08
N LEU A 44 42.14 36.99 27.48
CA LEU A 44 42.44 35.64 27.94
C LEU A 44 42.36 35.63 29.47
N ARG A 45 41.81 34.56 30.07
CA ARG A 45 42.42 33.91 31.25
C ARG A 45 41.82 32.53 31.57
N ASN A 46 42.74 31.61 31.82
CA ASN A 46 42.60 30.19 32.16
C ASN A 46 41.93 29.95 33.53
N THR A 47 41.22 28.82 33.65
CA THR A 47 41.39 27.88 34.78
C THR A 47 41.09 26.44 34.33
N LYS A 48 42.06 25.55 34.55
CA LYS A 48 41.98 24.09 34.41
C LYS A 48 41.19 23.48 35.58
N SER A 49 40.36 22.47 35.30
CA SER A 49 40.10 21.36 36.23
C SER A 49 39.55 20.15 35.47
N GLU A 50 40.30 19.05 35.52
CA GLU A 50 39.95 17.73 34.98
C GLU A 50 38.73 17.10 35.69
N PRO A 51 37.98 16.21 35.01
CA PRO A 51 36.78 15.59 35.54
C PRO A 51 37.08 14.41 36.49
N ARG A 52 36.45 14.43 37.67
CA ARG A 52 36.37 13.28 38.58
C ARG A 52 35.38 12.24 38.06
N THR A 53 35.87 11.02 37.92
CA THR A 53 35.10 9.77 37.78
C THR A 53 34.36 9.44 39.09
N PRO A 54 33.22 8.73 38.98
CA PRO A 54 32.86 7.70 39.95
C PRO A 54 32.90 6.31 39.30
N LYS A 55 33.61 5.39 39.97
CA LYS A 55 33.73 3.97 39.68
C LYS A 55 32.57 3.18 40.33
N ARG A 56 32.27 2.01 39.70
CA ARG A 56 31.62 0.77 40.23
C ARG A 56 30.08 0.82 40.40
N LEU A 57 29.30 -0.22 40.07
CA LEU A 57 29.53 -1.67 39.98
C LEU A 57 28.54 -2.33 38.99
N LYS A 58 29.02 -3.29 38.19
CA LYS A 58 28.22 -4.30 37.44
C LYS A 58 27.81 -5.42 38.40
N LEU A 59 26.64 -6.03 38.16
CA LEU A 59 26.39 -7.47 38.34
C LEU A 59 25.01 -7.85 37.76
N SER A 60 24.98 -8.41 36.55
CA SER A 60 24.18 -9.60 36.22
C SER A 60 24.75 -10.20 34.92
N GLN A 61 24.91 -11.52 34.94
CA GLN A 61 25.55 -12.32 33.91
C GLN A 61 24.54 -12.66 32.81
N GLU A 62 24.83 -12.29 31.58
CA GLU A 62 24.41 -13.04 30.40
C GLU A 62 25.62 -13.16 29.47
N GLN A 63 25.92 -14.39 29.08
CA GLN A 63 27.18 -14.77 28.45
C GLN A 63 27.30 -14.26 27.00
N PRO A 64 28.47 -13.77 26.57
CA PRO A 64 28.75 -13.56 25.16
C PRO A 64 29.05 -14.90 24.47
N TRP A 65 28.33 -15.15 23.39
CA TRP A 65 28.54 -16.25 22.44
C TRP A 65 30.03 -16.45 22.13
N ILE A 66 30.49 -17.69 22.29
CA ILE A 66 31.87 -18.08 22.07
C ILE A 66 32.15 -18.06 20.56
N GLN A 67 33.23 -17.38 20.20
CA GLN A 67 33.74 -17.22 18.84
C GLN A 67 34.21 -18.54 18.18
N SER A 68 33.99 -19.69 18.82
CA SER A 68 34.40 -21.03 18.35
C SER A 68 33.44 -21.65 17.35
N ASP A 69 32.16 -21.30 17.40
CA ASP A 69 31.13 -22.00 16.59
C ASP A 69 31.06 -21.46 15.16
N LEU A 70 31.60 -20.25 14.91
CA LEU A 70 31.71 -19.70 13.57
C LEU A 70 32.91 -20.31 12.82
N LEU A 71 33.98 -20.71 13.52
CA LEU A 71 35.15 -21.31 12.91
C LEU A 71 34.93 -22.80 12.56
N SER A 72 34.12 -23.53 13.34
CA SER A 72 33.74 -24.91 12.97
C SER A 72 32.79 -24.95 11.77
N ALA A 73 31.92 -23.93 11.62
CA ALA A 73 31.07 -23.78 10.44
C ALA A 73 31.87 -23.40 9.17
N ILE A 74 32.98 -22.65 9.32
CA ILE A 74 33.85 -22.25 8.22
C ILE A 74 34.77 -23.40 7.78
N GLU A 75 35.23 -24.28 8.68
CA GLU A 75 36.00 -25.48 8.30
C GLU A 75 35.15 -26.50 7.52
N HIS A 76 33.84 -26.57 7.78
CA HIS A 76 32.94 -27.45 7.03
C HIS A 76 32.67 -27.02 5.58
N ILE A 77 32.92 -25.76 5.23
CA ILE A 77 32.73 -25.21 3.87
C ILE A 77 34.02 -25.33 3.03
N SER A 78 35.17 -25.54 3.67
CA SER A 78 36.49 -25.57 3.02
C SER A 78 36.89 -26.94 2.44
N GLN A 79 36.13 -28.01 2.69
CA GLN A 79 36.44 -29.35 2.17
C GLN A 79 35.33 -29.78 1.22
N GLY A 80 35.62 -29.70 -0.08
CA GLY A 80 34.73 -30.13 -1.16
C GLY A 80 34.34 -31.61 -1.05
N LYS A 81 33.26 -31.87 -0.32
CA LYS A 81 32.48 -33.10 -0.37
C LYS A 81 31.05 -32.71 -0.65
N ASP A 82 30.50 -33.35 -1.68
CA ASP A 82 29.11 -33.23 -2.11
C ASP A 82 28.17 -33.32 -0.91
N LEU A 83 27.46 -32.22 -0.64
CA LEU A 83 26.38 -32.18 0.33
C LEU A 83 25.08 -32.53 -0.37
N ASP A 84 24.43 -33.57 0.16
CA ASP A 84 23.11 -34.07 -0.20
C ASP A 84 22.07 -32.94 -0.39
N SER A 85 21.27 -33.10 -1.44
CA SER A 85 20.24 -32.18 -1.94
C SER A 85 18.99 -32.03 -1.05
N SER A 86 19.07 -32.25 0.27
CA SER A 86 17.90 -32.33 1.16
C SER A 86 17.65 -31.12 2.09
N ALA A 87 18.37 -29.99 1.92
CA ALA A 87 18.20 -28.80 2.76
C ALA A 87 17.59 -27.56 2.06
N PHE A 88 17.05 -27.73 0.86
CA PHE A 88 15.99 -26.86 0.34
C PHE A 88 14.68 -27.61 0.54
N ILE A 89 13.68 -26.98 1.15
CA ILE A 89 12.30 -27.41 0.91
C ILE A 89 11.92 -26.71 -0.40
N PRO A 90 12.01 -27.36 -1.58
CA PRO A 90 11.29 -26.88 -2.73
C PRO A 90 9.81 -26.84 -2.33
N ILE A 91 9.09 -25.81 -2.78
CA ILE A 91 7.65 -25.97 -2.93
C ILE A 91 7.53 -27.17 -3.85
N GLU A 92 7.14 -28.32 -3.31
CA GLU A 92 6.82 -29.49 -4.12
C GLU A 92 5.82 -29.00 -5.18
N PRO A 93 6.13 -29.15 -6.48
CA PRO A 93 5.06 -29.14 -7.46
C PRO A 93 4.11 -30.22 -6.97
N CYS A 94 2.85 -29.87 -6.76
CA CYS A 94 1.82 -30.85 -6.44
C CYS A 94 1.59 -31.74 -7.68
N GLU A 95 2.55 -32.61 -7.99
CA GLU A 95 2.46 -33.68 -8.99
C GLU A 95 1.70 -34.89 -8.42
N THR A 96 1.24 -34.83 -7.18
CA THR A 96 0.26 -35.78 -6.64
C THR A 96 -1.13 -35.47 -7.19
N GLN A 97 -1.39 -36.02 -8.37
CA GLN A 97 -2.70 -36.41 -8.90
C GLN A 97 -3.88 -35.52 -8.48
N ILE A 98 -3.96 -34.30 -9.03
CA ILE A 98 -5.29 -33.75 -9.35
C ILE A 98 -5.82 -34.57 -10.54
N LYS A 99 -6.23 -35.81 -10.26
CA LYS A 99 -7.11 -36.53 -11.18
C LYS A 99 -8.45 -35.84 -11.08
N HIS A 100 -8.67 -34.83 -11.92
CA HIS A 100 -10.02 -34.57 -12.39
C HIS A 100 -10.53 -35.92 -12.89
N VAL A 101 -11.48 -36.51 -12.17
CA VAL A 101 -12.13 -37.75 -12.58
C VAL A 101 -12.71 -37.46 -13.96
N GLU A 102 -12.17 -38.09 -14.99
CA GLU A 102 -12.73 -38.07 -16.34
C GLU A 102 -14.19 -38.55 -16.23
N LYS A 103 -15.13 -37.61 -16.23
CA LYS A 103 -16.54 -37.92 -16.54
C LYS A 103 -16.65 -38.09 -18.06
N THR A 104 -16.01 -39.08 -18.65
CA THR A 104 -16.23 -39.37 -20.08
C THR A 104 -16.08 -40.86 -20.42
N PRO A 105 -17.14 -41.44 -20.99
CA PRO A 105 -17.06 -42.18 -22.24
C PRO A 105 -17.52 -41.28 -23.39
N LYS A 106 -16.59 -41.02 -24.31
CA LYS A 106 -16.69 -40.53 -25.69
C LYS A 106 -18.05 -39.98 -26.17
N LEU A 107 -18.03 -38.69 -26.49
CA LEU A 107 -19.06 -37.93 -27.21
C LEU A 107 -19.17 -38.41 -28.68
N TYR A 108 -19.87 -39.52 -28.95
CA TYR A 108 -20.46 -39.73 -30.29
C TYR A 108 -21.75 -40.60 -30.35
N ASP A 109 -22.17 -41.34 -29.31
CA ASP A 109 -23.28 -42.31 -29.46
C ASP A 109 -24.55 -42.12 -28.59
N THR A 110 -24.70 -41.04 -27.81
CA THR A 110 -25.83 -40.93 -26.83
C THR A 110 -26.77 -39.72 -27.02
N VAL A 111 -26.81 -39.12 -28.22
CA VAL A 111 -27.84 -38.12 -28.56
C VAL A 111 -29.10 -38.78 -29.15
N PHE A 112 -29.07 -40.08 -29.47
CA PHE A 112 -30.22 -40.79 -30.04
C PHE A 112 -30.38 -42.22 -29.49
N GLY A 113 -31.35 -42.41 -28.59
CA GLY A 113 -32.08 -43.68 -28.43
C GLY A 113 -32.00 -44.35 -27.06
N GLY A 114 -33.18 -44.71 -26.53
CA GLY A 114 -33.37 -45.88 -25.67
C GLY A 114 -33.58 -45.63 -24.17
N GLU A 115 -34.58 -46.31 -23.61
CA GLU A 115 -35.17 -46.16 -22.28
C GLU A 115 -34.29 -46.63 -21.09
N LEU A 116 -34.62 -46.09 -19.91
CA LEU A 116 -34.07 -46.38 -18.59
C LEU A 116 -34.44 -47.79 -18.07
N PRO A 117 -33.59 -48.36 -17.19
CA PRO A 117 -34.12 -49.04 -16.01
C PRO A 117 -33.52 -48.49 -14.70
N SER A 118 -34.40 -48.49 -13.69
CA SER A 118 -34.24 -48.12 -12.29
C SER A 118 -33.45 -49.14 -11.48
N GLU A 119 -32.49 -48.69 -10.66
CA GLU A 119 -32.04 -49.43 -9.46
C GLU A 119 -31.81 -48.47 -8.28
N GLU A 120 -32.21 -48.97 -7.11
CA GLU A 120 -32.31 -48.31 -5.81
C GLU A 120 -30.93 -48.19 -5.14
N LEU A 121 -30.70 -47.09 -4.41
CA LEU A 121 -29.56 -46.92 -3.51
C LEU A 121 -30.07 -46.38 -2.17
N GLU A 122 -29.82 -47.17 -1.12
CA GLU A 122 -30.29 -46.97 0.25
C GLU A 122 -29.62 -45.75 0.92
N ASP A 123 -30.45 -44.98 1.63
CA ASP A 123 -30.10 -43.80 2.42
C ASP A 123 -29.30 -44.15 3.68
N ILE A 124 -28.16 -43.46 3.91
CA ILE A 124 -27.57 -43.31 5.25
C ILE A 124 -27.75 -41.85 5.68
N VAL A 125 -28.90 -41.57 6.29
CA VAL A 125 -29.19 -40.32 6.98
C VAL A 125 -28.59 -40.39 8.39
N MET A 126 -27.53 -39.63 8.65
CA MET A 126 -27.15 -39.33 10.04
C MET A 126 -28.01 -38.16 10.55
N SER A 127 -28.99 -38.48 11.39
CA SER A 127 -29.78 -37.49 12.12
C SER A 127 -28.99 -36.91 13.31
N PRO A 128 -29.11 -35.61 13.64
CA PRO A 128 -28.47 -35.02 14.81
C PRO A 128 -29.17 -35.43 16.12
N PRO A 129 -28.46 -35.50 17.25
CA PRO A 129 -29.02 -35.95 18.53
C PRO A 129 -29.93 -34.89 19.17
N ALA A 130 -30.93 -35.41 19.89
CA ALA A 130 -32.06 -34.70 20.47
C ALA A 130 -31.71 -33.71 21.59
N ASP A 131 -32.60 -32.73 21.72
CA ASP A 131 -32.62 -31.59 22.64
C ASP A 131 -32.54 -31.96 24.14
N GLU A 132 -31.74 -31.19 24.89
CA GLU A 132 -32.00 -30.92 26.31
C GLU A 132 -32.39 -29.45 26.47
N GLN A 133 -33.58 -29.25 27.04
CA GLN A 133 -34.26 -27.97 27.19
C GLN A 133 -33.61 -27.08 28.24
N PHE A 134 -33.17 -25.89 27.85
CA PHE A 134 -33.01 -24.73 28.74
C PHE A 134 -33.77 -23.54 28.15
N ASP A 135 -34.62 -22.95 28.98
CA ASP A 135 -35.55 -21.87 28.65
C ASP A 135 -34.82 -20.55 28.33
N GLN A 136 -34.87 -20.11 27.07
CA GLN A 136 -34.50 -18.77 26.58
C GLN A 136 -35.39 -18.38 25.38
N PRO A 137 -35.60 -17.08 25.09
CA PRO A 137 -36.81 -16.58 24.43
C PRO A 137 -36.88 -16.95 22.94
N LYS A 138 -37.67 -17.99 22.63
CA LYS A 138 -37.92 -18.55 21.29
C LYS A 138 -38.59 -17.57 20.30
N ASP A 139 -39.06 -16.42 20.74
CA ASP A 139 -39.92 -15.54 19.94
C ASP A 139 -39.20 -14.69 18.88
N LEU A 140 -37.87 -14.49 18.98
CA LEU A 140 -37.11 -13.64 18.03
C LEU A 140 -36.44 -14.45 16.91
N GLU A 141 -35.87 -15.63 17.19
CA GLU A 141 -35.35 -16.52 16.13
C GLU A 141 -36.46 -16.95 15.18
N THR A 142 -37.63 -17.36 15.71
CA THR A 142 -38.76 -17.85 14.92
C THR A 142 -39.37 -16.81 13.97
N ARG A 143 -39.33 -15.51 14.31
CA ARG A 143 -39.82 -14.41 13.45
C ARG A 143 -38.98 -14.24 12.18
N PHE A 144 -37.69 -14.55 12.23
CA PHE A 144 -36.76 -14.33 11.13
C PHE A 144 -36.34 -15.61 10.42
N THR A 145 -36.73 -16.82 10.88
CA THR A 145 -36.32 -18.10 10.26
C THR A 145 -37.29 -18.59 9.17
N ASN A 146 -38.60 -18.32 9.26
CA ASN A 146 -39.63 -19.02 8.46
C ASN A 146 -40.11 -18.32 7.15
N HIS A 147 -39.49 -17.24 6.71
CA HIS A 147 -39.90 -16.51 5.50
C HIS A 147 -38.79 -16.50 4.44
N GLU A 148 -39.05 -17.02 3.24
CA GLU A 148 -38.13 -16.90 2.09
C GLU A 148 -38.02 -15.43 1.64
N TRP A 149 -36.81 -14.98 1.29
CA TRP A 149 -36.61 -13.65 0.71
C TRP A 149 -37.04 -13.64 -0.75
N ASP A 150 -37.93 -12.71 -1.12
CA ASP A 150 -38.33 -12.52 -2.53
C ASP A 150 -37.21 -11.80 -3.31
N LEU A 151 -36.23 -12.59 -3.77
CA LEU A 151 -35.13 -12.08 -4.58
C LEU A 151 -35.62 -11.71 -6.00
N PRO A 152 -35.12 -10.61 -6.58
CA PRO A 152 -35.47 -10.25 -7.95
C PRO A 152 -35.10 -11.37 -8.93
N LYS A 153 -36.07 -11.76 -9.78
CA LYS A 153 -35.93 -12.85 -10.74
C LYS A 153 -35.19 -12.46 -12.03
N ASN A 154 -34.92 -11.17 -12.26
CA ASN A 154 -34.25 -10.74 -13.48
C ASN A 154 -32.77 -11.16 -13.46
N MET A 155 -32.34 -11.79 -14.55
CA MET A 155 -30.96 -12.25 -14.74
C MET A 155 -30.38 -11.61 -16.00
N HIS A 156 -29.36 -10.76 -15.84
CA HIS A 156 -28.59 -10.22 -16.94
C HIS A 156 -27.44 -11.18 -17.28
N LYS A 157 -27.49 -11.75 -18.47
CA LYS A 157 -26.43 -12.62 -19.00
C LYS A 157 -25.25 -11.75 -19.45
N VAL A 158 -24.18 -11.73 -18.67
CA VAL A 158 -22.96 -10.97 -19.02
C VAL A 158 -22.17 -11.76 -20.05
N ALA A 159 -21.83 -13.00 -19.72
CA ALA A 159 -21.16 -13.92 -20.63
C ALA A 159 -21.67 -15.34 -20.34
N HIS A 160 -22.53 -15.87 -21.22
CA HIS A 160 -23.15 -17.18 -21.03
C HIS A 160 -23.63 -17.76 -22.36
N SER A 161 -23.34 -19.04 -22.59
CA SER A 161 -23.91 -19.83 -23.68
C SER A 161 -24.42 -21.17 -23.14
N PRO A 162 -25.72 -21.50 -23.29
CA PRO A 162 -26.27 -22.75 -22.77
C PRO A 162 -25.60 -24.01 -23.33
N LEU A 163 -25.15 -23.97 -24.59
CA LEU A 163 -24.47 -25.10 -25.22
C LEU A 163 -23.08 -25.32 -24.61
N HIS A 164 -22.30 -24.25 -24.49
CA HIS A 164 -20.96 -24.30 -23.90
C HIS A 164 -21.02 -24.67 -22.42
N GLN A 165 -22.02 -24.17 -21.69
CA GLN A 165 -22.18 -24.47 -20.28
C GLN A 165 -22.36 -25.97 -20.03
N LYS A 166 -23.19 -26.65 -20.83
CA LYS A 166 -23.35 -28.11 -20.76
C LYS A 166 -22.03 -28.84 -20.98
N VAL A 167 -21.21 -28.38 -21.91
CA VAL A 167 -19.90 -28.97 -22.19
C VAL A 167 -18.90 -28.67 -21.06
N PHE A 168 -18.90 -27.45 -20.52
CA PHE A 168 -18.08 -27.09 -19.36
C PHE A 168 -18.37 -27.96 -18.15
N ASP A 169 -19.66 -28.20 -17.87
CA ASP A 169 -20.09 -29.06 -16.77
C ASP A 169 -19.77 -30.54 -17.03
N HIS A 170 -19.97 -31.03 -18.27
CA HIS A 170 -19.64 -32.41 -18.65
C HIS A 170 -18.14 -32.71 -18.52
N LEU A 171 -17.29 -31.80 -19.01
CA LEU A 171 -15.83 -31.94 -18.95
C LEU A 171 -15.25 -31.60 -17.57
N GLY A 172 -16.03 -30.94 -16.70
CA GLY A 172 -15.56 -30.48 -15.40
C GLY A 172 -14.46 -29.40 -15.49
N LEU A 173 -14.52 -28.53 -16.50
CA LEU A 173 -13.48 -27.52 -16.74
C LEU A 173 -13.27 -26.61 -15.52
N PRO A 174 -12.03 -26.27 -15.16
CA PRO A 174 -11.75 -25.36 -14.04
C PRO A 174 -12.40 -23.99 -14.25
N TRP A 175 -12.87 -23.38 -13.17
CA TRP A 175 -13.51 -22.07 -13.22
C TRP A 175 -12.63 -20.98 -13.87
N ALA A 176 -11.31 -21.00 -13.61
CA ALA A 176 -10.38 -20.04 -14.20
C ALA A 176 -10.35 -20.15 -15.74
N VAL A 177 -10.45 -21.37 -16.27
CA VAL A 177 -10.53 -21.62 -17.72
C VAL A 177 -11.85 -21.10 -18.26
N GLN A 178 -12.97 -21.42 -17.60
CA GLN A 178 -14.30 -20.93 -17.99
C GLN A 178 -14.36 -19.39 -18.00
N TRP A 179 -13.79 -18.74 -16.97
CA TRP A 179 -13.68 -17.28 -16.88
C TRP A 179 -12.89 -16.72 -18.05
N GLU A 180 -11.76 -17.33 -18.41
CA GLU A 180 -10.91 -16.86 -19.50
C GLU A 180 -11.57 -17.01 -20.87
N VAL A 181 -12.31 -18.11 -21.11
CA VAL A 181 -13.13 -18.27 -22.32
C VAL A 181 -14.18 -17.16 -22.40
N ALA A 182 -14.97 -16.98 -21.34
CA ALA A 182 -16.00 -15.95 -21.27
C ALA A 182 -15.41 -14.54 -21.46
N ARG A 183 -14.25 -14.26 -20.86
CA ARG A 183 -13.53 -12.99 -20.99
C ARG A 183 -13.06 -12.75 -22.42
N LEU A 184 -12.54 -13.75 -23.12
CA LEU A 184 -12.08 -13.55 -24.50
C LEU A 184 -13.25 -13.26 -25.43
N VAL A 185 -14.37 -13.97 -25.28
CA VAL A 185 -15.59 -13.71 -26.06
C VAL A 185 -16.15 -12.31 -25.75
N ASP A 186 -16.14 -11.88 -24.49
CA ASP A 186 -16.64 -10.57 -24.08
C ASP A 186 -15.70 -9.40 -24.45
N ALA A 187 -14.39 -9.58 -24.27
CA ALA A 187 -13.42 -8.50 -24.44
C ALA A 187 -13.09 -8.17 -25.90
N HIS A 188 -13.32 -9.12 -26.83
CA HIS A 188 -13.01 -8.97 -28.25
C HIS A 188 -14.30 -8.96 -29.07
N PRO A 189 -14.73 -7.79 -29.58
CA PRO A 189 -15.93 -7.68 -30.42
C PRO A 189 -15.90 -8.54 -31.69
N GLU A 190 -14.71 -9.01 -32.08
CA GLU A 190 -14.49 -9.90 -33.21
C GLU A 190 -14.81 -11.38 -32.91
N LEU A 191 -15.17 -11.71 -31.66
CA LEU A 191 -15.52 -13.06 -31.21
C LEU A 191 -16.96 -13.10 -30.71
N SER A 192 -17.58 -14.26 -30.93
CA SER A 192 -18.87 -14.64 -30.36
C SER A 192 -18.77 -16.02 -29.72
N TRP A 193 -19.82 -16.45 -29.02
CA TRP A 193 -19.89 -17.81 -28.51
C TRP A 193 -19.91 -18.87 -29.61
N ASP A 194 -20.34 -18.53 -30.83
CA ASP A 194 -20.33 -19.47 -31.96
C ASP A 194 -18.91 -19.71 -32.52
N ASP A 195 -17.97 -18.81 -32.22
CA ASP A 195 -16.56 -18.94 -32.62
C ASP A 195 -15.74 -19.78 -31.64
N VAL A 196 -16.34 -20.26 -30.53
CA VAL A 196 -15.69 -21.14 -29.56
C VAL A 196 -15.88 -22.60 -29.98
N PRO A 197 -14.84 -23.32 -30.42
CA PRO A 197 -14.97 -24.69 -30.90
C PRO A 197 -15.21 -25.65 -29.74
N LEU A 198 -16.37 -26.30 -29.72
CA LEU A 198 -16.77 -27.23 -28.65
C LEU A 198 -15.83 -28.45 -28.59
N GLU A 199 -15.36 -28.93 -29.74
CA GLU A 199 -14.47 -30.08 -29.89
C GLU A 199 -13.03 -29.83 -29.41
N SER A 200 -12.65 -28.58 -29.13
CA SER A 200 -11.32 -28.24 -28.61
C SER A 200 -11.32 -27.94 -27.11
N LEU A 201 -12.49 -27.97 -26.46
CA LEU A 201 -12.61 -27.69 -25.02
C LEU A 201 -12.02 -28.81 -24.15
N ASP A 202 -12.00 -30.04 -24.64
CA ASP A 202 -11.38 -31.20 -23.97
C ASP A 202 -9.88 -30.99 -23.75
N GLN A 203 -9.18 -30.32 -24.67
CA GLN A 203 -7.77 -29.95 -24.56
C GLN A 203 -7.47 -28.93 -23.45
N LEU A 204 -8.50 -28.32 -22.86
CA LEU A 204 -8.40 -27.38 -21.74
C LEU A 204 -8.73 -28.02 -20.39
N CYS A 205 -8.97 -29.33 -20.33
CA CYS A 205 -9.09 -30.06 -19.07
C CYS A 205 -7.75 -30.05 -18.30
N GLY A 206 -7.81 -30.31 -16.99
CA GLY A 206 -6.63 -30.32 -16.12
C GLY A 206 -6.49 -29.06 -15.28
N SER A 207 -5.26 -28.71 -14.90
CA SER A 207 -4.96 -27.59 -13.98
C SER A 207 -5.16 -26.23 -14.65
N SER A 208 -5.69 -25.26 -13.90
CA SER A 208 -5.79 -23.86 -14.32
C SER A 208 -4.42 -23.27 -14.66
N LEU A 209 -3.37 -23.65 -13.92
CA LEU A 209 -1.99 -23.23 -14.18
C LEU A 209 -1.52 -23.56 -15.59
N GLU A 210 -1.90 -24.74 -16.08
CA GLU A 210 -1.51 -25.23 -17.40
C GLU A 210 -2.47 -24.76 -18.50
N SER A 211 -3.78 -24.86 -18.25
CA SER A 211 -4.82 -24.67 -19.26
C SER A 211 -5.21 -23.21 -19.46
N ALA A 212 -5.36 -22.40 -18.40
CA ALA A 212 -5.83 -21.03 -18.51
C ALA A 212 -4.93 -20.13 -19.40
N PRO A 213 -3.58 -20.18 -19.32
CA PRO A 213 -2.71 -19.42 -20.22
C PRO A 213 -2.82 -19.79 -21.71
N ARG A 214 -3.32 -21.00 -22.01
CA ARG A 214 -3.37 -21.57 -23.36
C ARG A 214 -4.71 -21.41 -24.05
N VAL A 215 -5.76 -20.97 -23.33
CA VAL A 215 -7.13 -20.82 -23.84
C VAL A 215 -7.17 -20.07 -25.17
N ALA A 216 -6.55 -18.89 -25.25
CA ALA A 216 -6.56 -18.09 -26.48
C ALA A 216 -5.91 -18.82 -27.67
N GLN A 217 -4.82 -19.55 -27.43
CA GLN A 217 -4.10 -20.27 -28.49
C GLN A 217 -4.87 -21.51 -28.94
N ILE A 218 -5.43 -22.27 -28.01
CA ILE A 218 -6.14 -23.54 -28.31
C ILE A 218 -7.44 -23.24 -29.05
N LEU A 219 -8.27 -22.34 -28.52
CA LEU A 219 -9.60 -22.09 -29.08
C LEU A 219 -9.56 -21.21 -30.33
N PHE A 220 -8.67 -20.21 -30.36
CA PHE A 220 -8.67 -19.22 -31.42
C PHE A 220 -7.42 -19.25 -32.28
N GLY A 221 -6.46 -20.15 -32.09
CA GLY A 221 -5.19 -20.15 -32.84
C GLY A 221 -5.33 -20.21 -34.36
N GLN A 222 -6.42 -20.84 -34.85
CA GLN A 222 -6.76 -20.93 -36.27
C GLN A 222 -7.75 -19.85 -36.72
N HIS A 223 -8.31 -19.06 -35.80
CA HIS A 223 -9.28 -18.02 -36.10
C HIS A 223 -8.61 -16.86 -36.88
N PRO A 224 -9.25 -16.29 -37.92
CA PRO A 224 -8.67 -15.22 -38.72
C PRO A 224 -8.20 -14.01 -37.90
N CYS A 225 -8.90 -13.71 -36.80
CA CYS A 225 -8.60 -12.57 -35.92
C CYS A 225 -7.56 -12.89 -34.83
N TYR A 226 -7.04 -14.11 -34.74
CA TYR A 226 -6.13 -14.53 -33.66
C TYR A 226 -4.90 -13.64 -33.53
N LYS A 227 -4.29 -13.24 -34.65
CA LYS A 227 -3.10 -12.37 -34.62
C LYS A 227 -3.39 -11.02 -33.94
N VAL A 228 -4.60 -10.47 -34.17
CA VAL A 228 -5.05 -9.21 -33.55
C VAL A 228 -5.35 -9.43 -32.07
N ILE A 229 -6.10 -10.48 -31.75
CA ILE A 229 -6.43 -10.86 -30.36
C ILE A 229 -5.15 -11.11 -29.55
N SER A 230 -4.27 -11.98 -30.05
CA SER A 230 -2.98 -12.33 -29.43
C SER A 230 -2.07 -11.10 -29.24
N ALA A 231 -2.08 -10.14 -30.17
CA ALA A 231 -1.33 -8.90 -30.01
C ALA A 231 -1.91 -8.03 -28.87
N ARG A 232 -3.25 -7.87 -28.80
CA ARG A 232 -3.93 -7.14 -27.71
C ARG A 232 -3.72 -7.82 -26.36
N GLU A 233 -3.81 -9.14 -26.30
CA GLU A 233 -3.60 -9.92 -25.07
C GLU A 233 -2.15 -9.87 -24.60
N ARG A 234 -1.17 -9.85 -25.52
CA ARG A 234 0.25 -9.62 -25.16
C ARG A 234 0.50 -8.25 -24.55
N THR A 235 -0.22 -7.21 -24.99
CA THR A 235 -0.13 -5.88 -24.38
C THR A 235 -0.81 -5.79 -23.01
N ASN A 236 -1.77 -6.67 -22.74
CA ASN A 236 -2.53 -6.69 -21.48
C ASN A 236 -1.97 -7.68 -20.44
N LYS A 237 -0.99 -8.51 -20.82
CA LYS A 237 -0.49 -9.60 -19.96
C LYS A 237 0.29 -9.03 -18.76
N PRO A 238 -0.11 -9.33 -17.51
CA PRO A 238 0.70 -9.01 -16.34
C PRO A 238 2.04 -9.78 -16.39
N PRO A 239 3.10 -9.30 -15.69
CA PRO A 239 4.40 -9.96 -15.68
C PRO A 239 4.31 -11.36 -15.05
N SER A 240 5.18 -12.28 -15.48
CA SER A 240 5.10 -13.72 -15.17
C SER A 240 5.20 -14.08 -13.68
N SER A 241 5.63 -13.18 -12.80
CA SER A 241 5.82 -13.44 -11.37
C SER A 241 4.55 -13.29 -10.50
N ALA A 242 3.39 -12.97 -11.09
CA ALA A 242 2.12 -12.77 -10.37
C ALA A 242 0.92 -13.44 -11.10
N SER A 243 1.10 -14.68 -11.55
CA SER A 243 0.05 -15.49 -12.16
C SER A 243 -0.98 -15.96 -11.11
N PRO A 244 -2.30 -15.75 -11.29
CA PRO A 244 -3.31 -16.20 -10.33
C PRO A 244 -3.68 -17.69 -10.46
N TRP A 245 -3.16 -18.38 -11.48
CA TRP A 245 -3.66 -19.70 -11.87
C TRP A 245 -3.37 -20.81 -10.86
N ALA A 246 -2.16 -20.82 -10.29
CA ALA A 246 -1.81 -21.78 -9.25
C ALA A 246 -2.65 -21.57 -7.98
N GLU A 247 -2.96 -20.32 -7.65
CA GLU A 247 -3.83 -19.98 -6.52
C GLU A 247 -5.28 -20.43 -6.80
N TYR A 248 -5.76 -20.34 -8.05
CA TYR A 248 -7.07 -20.88 -8.43
C TYR A 248 -7.16 -22.38 -8.20
N ASP A 249 -6.15 -23.14 -8.64
CA ASP A 249 -6.15 -24.59 -8.46
C ASP A 249 -6.17 -24.97 -6.98
N HIS A 250 -5.38 -24.25 -6.17
CA HIS A 250 -5.33 -24.49 -4.73
C HIS A 250 -6.67 -24.14 -4.06
N GLU A 251 -7.23 -22.95 -4.32
CA GLU A 251 -8.52 -22.56 -3.74
C GLU A 251 -9.66 -23.47 -4.21
N ASP A 252 -9.68 -23.88 -5.48
CA ASP A 252 -10.74 -24.76 -6.01
C ASP A 252 -10.69 -26.15 -5.37
N MET A 253 -9.49 -26.72 -5.15
CA MET A 253 -9.33 -27.98 -4.42
C MET A 253 -9.89 -27.89 -2.99
N LEU A 254 -9.62 -26.79 -2.28
CA LEU A 254 -10.12 -26.58 -0.92
C LEU A 254 -11.63 -26.30 -0.88
N LEU A 255 -12.20 -25.72 -1.94
CA LEU A 255 -13.64 -25.51 -2.05
C LEU A 255 -14.39 -26.82 -2.32
N ARG A 256 -13.84 -27.71 -3.15
CA ARG A 256 -14.43 -29.04 -3.45
C ARG A 256 -14.51 -29.92 -2.21
N THR A 257 -13.49 -29.85 -1.35
CA THR A 257 -13.42 -30.64 -0.10
C THR A 257 -14.05 -29.92 1.09
N ASN A 258 -14.49 -28.67 0.92
CA ASN A 258 -14.87 -27.74 2.00
C ASN A 258 -13.82 -27.67 3.13
N SER A 259 -12.54 -27.81 2.79
CA SER A 259 -11.45 -27.76 3.76
C SER A 259 -11.36 -26.39 4.45
N THR A 260 -11.13 -26.40 5.77
CA THR A 260 -10.96 -25.18 6.57
C THR A 260 -9.54 -24.60 6.48
N GLU A 261 -8.61 -25.30 5.82
CA GLU A 261 -7.23 -24.84 5.59
C GLU A 261 -7.20 -23.48 4.87
N ARG A 262 -8.19 -23.23 3.98
CA ARG A 262 -8.36 -21.93 3.30
C ARG A 262 -8.51 -20.75 4.26
N LEU A 263 -9.01 -20.98 5.47
CA LEU A 263 -9.18 -19.95 6.51
C LEU A 263 -7.83 -19.56 7.12
N GLY A 264 -6.81 -20.40 6.99
CA GLY A 264 -5.43 -20.04 7.25
C GLY A 264 -5.01 -19.98 8.71
N TRP A 265 -5.69 -20.70 9.58
CA TRP A 265 -5.31 -20.81 11.00
C TRP A 265 -4.37 -21.99 11.25
N GLN A 266 -4.53 -23.08 10.48
CA GLN A 266 -3.62 -24.23 10.43
C GLN A 266 -2.60 -24.04 9.29
N GLY A 267 -1.38 -24.55 9.46
CA GLY A 267 -0.36 -24.55 8.41
C GLY A 267 0.17 -23.16 8.05
N THR A 268 0.85 -23.06 6.91
CA THR A 268 1.48 -21.83 6.39
C THR A 268 0.66 -21.16 5.28
N TYR A 269 -0.29 -21.87 4.69
CA TYR A 269 -1.14 -21.37 3.61
C TYR A 269 -2.43 -20.73 4.16
N PHE A 270 -2.97 -19.80 3.37
CA PHE A 270 -4.31 -19.22 3.54
C PHE A 270 -4.79 -18.71 2.19
N GLY A 271 -6.09 -18.86 1.91
CA GLY A 271 -6.67 -18.49 0.63
C GLY A 271 -7.13 -17.03 0.56
N GLY A 272 -7.99 -16.75 -0.40
CA GLY A 272 -8.64 -15.48 -0.62
C GLY A 272 -7.80 -14.48 -1.40
N LYS A 273 -6.90 -14.93 -2.27
CA LYS A 273 -5.86 -14.10 -2.90
C LYS A 273 -6.11 -13.79 -4.37
N ILE A 274 -7.36 -13.88 -4.83
CA ILE A 274 -7.69 -13.63 -6.24
C ILE A 274 -8.77 -12.55 -6.36
N ASP A 275 -8.53 -11.58 -7.25
CA ASP A 275 -9.50 -10.58 -7.69
C ASP A 275 -10.11 -10.99 -9.04
N GLN A 276 -11.44 -10.94 -9.10
CA GLN A 276 -12.23 -11.11 -10.32
C GLN A 276 -13.05 -9.86 -10.55
N VAL A 277 -12.80 -9.19 -11.67
CA VAL A 277 -13.30 -7.83 -11.91
C VAL A 277 -14.09 -7.78 -13.20
N LEU A 278 -15.25 -7.13 -13.13
CA LEU A 278 -16.01 -6.65 -14.26
C LEU A 278 -15.86 -5.12 -14.32
N ARG A 279 -15.53 -4.59 -15.48
CA ARG A 279 -15.52 -3.15 -15.74
C ARG A 279 -16.88 -2.73 -16.26
N LEU A 280 -17.51 -1.76 -15.59
CA LEU A 280 -18.74 -1.14 -16.08
C LEU A 280 -18.41 -0.09 -17.14
N SER A 281 -19.18 -0.09 -18.22
CA SER A 281 -19.33 1.03 -19.15
C SER A 281 -20.80 1.33 -19.39
N VAL A 282 -21.11 2.57 -19.79
CA VAL A 282 -22.49 2.96 -20.10
C VAL A 282 -22.60 3.27 -21.59
N HIS A 283 -23.44 2.52 -22.29
CA HIS A 283 -23.70 2.74 -23.71
C HIS A 283 -24.42 4.09 -23.92
N THR A 284 -24.32 4.68 -25.11
CA THR A 284 -24.99 5.96 -25.45
C THR A 284 -26.51 5.93 -25.25
N SER A 285 -27.11 4.73 -25.31
CA SER A 285 -28.54 4.50 -25.02
C SER A 285 -28.89 4.46 -23.53
N GLY A 286 -27.93 4.60 -22.63
CA GLY A 286 -28.11 4.50 -21.17
C GLY A 286 -28.10 3.06 -20.62
N ARG A 287 -27.82 2.06 -21.46
CA ARG A 287 -27.71 0.65 -21.05
C ARG A 287 -26.36 0.38 -20.38
N PHE A 288 -26.38 -0.34 -19.26
CA PHE A 288 -25.18 -0.80 -18.57
C PHE A 288 -24.57 -2.01 -19.29
N GLU A 289 -23.26 -1.94 -19.55
CA GLU A 289 -22.46 -3.00 -20.16
C GLU A 289 -21.36 -3.39 -19.18
N PHE A 290 -21.18 -4.68 -18.96
CA PHE A 290 -20.23 -5.22 -18.01
C PHE A 290 -19.19 -6.04 -18.77
N ARG A 291 -17.91 -5.68 -18.66
CA ARG A 291 -16.83 -6.37 -19.34
C ARG A 291 -15.91 -7.11 -18.39
N LEU A 292 -15.68 -8.39 -18.61
CA LEU A 292 -14.78 -9.20 -17.80
C LEU A 292 -13.34 -8.69 -17.98
N GLN A 293 -12.57 -8.70 -16.89
CA GLN A 293 -11.16 -8.36 -16.89
C GLN A 293 -10.32 -9.61 -16.58
N PRO A 294 -9.03 -9.62 -16.96
CA PRO A 294 -8.12 -10.68 -16.53
C PRO A 294 -8.10 -10.77 -15.00
N PRO A 295 -8.21 -11.96 -14.40
CA PRO A 295 -8.09 -12.11 -12.97
C PRO A 295 -6.67 -11.78 -12.52
N ALA A 296 -6.53 -11.35 -11.26
CA ALA A 296 -5.26 -10.89 -10.72
C ALA A 296 -5.05 -11.41 -9.29
N VAL A 297 -3.79 -11.58 -8.90
CA VAL A 297 -3.42 -11.85 -7.50
C VAL A 297 -3.76 -10.61 -6.66
N SER A 298 -4.40 -10.84 -5.52
CA SER A 298 -4.95 -9.83 -4.62
C SER A 298 -4.59 -10.13 -3.17
N THR A 299 -4.93 -9.19 -2.29
CA THR A 299 -4.78 -9.35 -0.84
C THR A 299 -5.95 -10.10 -0.23
N SER A 300 -5.66 -10.90 0.81
CA SER A 300 -6.67 -11.74 1.46
C SER A 300 -7.59 -10.95 2.39
N SER A 301 -8.83 -11.41 2.48
CA SER A 301 -9.85 -10.89 3.40
C SER A 301 -10.72 -12.04 3.92
N ARG A 302 -11.46 -11.82 5.02
CA ARG A 302 -12.31 -12.86 5.60
C ARG A 302 -13.36 -13.38 4.61
N PHE A 303 -14.01 -12.48 3.85
CA PHE A 303 -15.00 -12.88 2.86
C PHE A 303 -14.41 -13.79 1.79
N ARG A 304 -13.24 -13.41 1.23
CA ARG A 304 -12.58 -14.24 0.22
C ARG A 304 -12.11 -15.59 0.79
N ARG A 305 -11.60 -15.63 2.03
CA ARG A 305 -11.22 -16.89 2.69
C ARG A 305 -12.42 -17.81 2.95
N TYR A 306 -13.52 -17.24 3.44
CA TYR A 306 -14.71 -18.01 3.78
C TYR A 306 -15.43 -18.56 2.54
N LEU A 307 -15.70 -17.68 1.57
CA LEU A 307 -16.43 -18.01 0.34
C LEU A 307 -15.55 -18.70 -0.72
N GLY A 308 -14.24 -18.49 -0.70
CA GLY A 308 -13.35 -18.72 -1.84
C GLY A 308 -13.39 -17.56 -2.82
N SER A 309 -12.26 -17.19 -3.41
CA SER A 309 -12.17 -16.01 -4.29
C SER A 309 -13.05 -16.14 -5.53
N ARG A 310 -13.27 -17.36 -6.04
CA ARG A 310 -14.14 -17.59 -7.22
C ARG A 310 -15.58 -17.15 -7.01
N ARG A 311 -16.08 -17.20 -5.77
CA ARG A 311 -17.46 -16.90 -5.39
C ARG A 311 -17.71 -15.42 -5.13
N LEU A 312 -16.72 -14.57 -5.35
CA LEU A 312 -16.79 -13.13 -5.11
C LEU A 312 -16.27 -12.39 -6.34
N ILE A 313 -17.09 -11.49 -6.88
CA ILE A 313 -16.73 -10.66 -8.04
C ILE A 313 -16.97 -9.18 -7.74
N GLU A 314 -16.24 -8.33 -8.47
CA GLU A 314 -16.28 -6.89 -8.30
C GLU A 314 -16.68 -6.20 -9.60
N VAL A 315 -17.75 -5.42 -9.59
CA VAL A 315 -18.04 -4.47 -10.65
C VAL A 315 -17.35 -3.14 -10.32
N ARG A 316 -16.29 -2.80 -11.06
CA ARG A 316 -15.54 -1.55 -10.90
C ARG A 316 -15.93 -0.54 -11.98
N PHE A 317 -16.05 0.72 -11.59
CA PHE A 317 -16.44 1.81 -12.50
C PHE A 317 -15.71 3.12 -12.20
N SER A 318 -15.89 4.12 -13.05
CA SER A 318 -15.42 5.49 -12.83
C SER A 318 -16.60 6.38 -12.49
N GLU A 319 -16.49 7.25 -11.47
CA GLU A 319 -17.51 8.28 -11.22
C GLU A 319 -17.68 9.24 -12.39
N LYS A 320 -16.65 9.35 -13.24
CA LYS A 320 -16.66 10.18 -14.46
C LYS A 320 -17.14 9.42 -15.70
N GLU A 321 -17.65 8.21 -15.54
CA GLU A 321 -18.13 7.40 -16.66
C GLU A 321 -19.29 8.14 -17.38
N PRO A 322 -19.17 8.42 -18.69
CA PRO A 322 -20.19 9.17 -19.41
C PRO A 322 -21.56 8.49 -19.34
N GLY A 323 -22.61 9.23 -18.97
CA GLY A 323 -23.97 8.70 -18.91
C GLY A 323 -24.29 7.88 -17.65
N LEU A 324 -23.32 7.62 -16.77
CA LEU A 324 -23.57 6.94 -15.50
C LEU A 324 -24.42 7.81 -14.58
N ARG A 325 -25.59 7.29 -14.18
CA ARG A 325 -26.46 7.88 -13.17
C ARG A 325 -26.45 6.98 -11.93
N PRO A 326 -25.87 7.42 -10.79
CA PRO A 326 -25.71 6.56 -9.61
C PRO A 326 -27.00 5.92 -9.11
N GLN A 327 -28.11 6.67 -9.10
CA GLN A 327 -29.41 6.15 -8.68
C GLN A 327 -29.93 5.05 -9.62
N ALA A 328 -29.85 5.26 -10.93
CA ALA A 328 -30.29 4.26 -11.91
C ALA A 328 -29.41 3.00 -11.87
N PHE A 329 -28.10 3.16 -11.64
CA PHE A 329 -27.19 2.04 -11.50
C PHE A 329 -27.44 1.25 -10.22
N ARG A 330 -27.69 1.93 -9.10
CA ARG A 330 -28.09 1.30 -7.83
C ARG A 330 -29.38 0.49 -7.99
N GLU A 331 -30.42 1.10 -8.55
CA GLU A 331 -31.70 0.42 -8.83
C GLU A 331 -31.49 -0.81 -9.73
N TYR A 332 -30.65 -0.67 -10.76
CA TYR A 332 -30.30 -1.77 -11.64
C TYR A 332 -29.64 -2.93 -10.89
N MET A 333 -28.65 -2.67 -10.04
CA MET A 333 -27.97 -3.72 -9.27
C MET A 333 -28.86 -4.36 -8.19
N ILE A 334 -29.87 -3.64 -7.70
CA ILE A 334 -30.89 -4.21 -6.81
C ILE A 334 -31.82 -5.14 -7.60
N ALA A 335 -32.23 -4.75 -8.80
CA ALA A 335 -33.26 -5.48 -9.57
C ALA A 335 -32.72 -6.64 -10.41
N ASN A 336 -31.42 -6.78 -10.62
CA ASN A 336 -30.83 -7.76 -11.53
C ASN A 336 -29.70 -8.55 -10.87
N ALA A 337 -29.68 -9.86 -11.12
CA ALA A 337 -28.48 -10.68 -10.94
C ALA A 337 -27.62 -10.66 -12.20
N LEU A 338 -26.31 -10.89 -12.06
CA LEU A 338 -25.39 -11.06 -13.18
C LEU A 338 -25.07 -12.54 -13.35
N VAL A 339 -25.15 -13.03 -14.60
CA VAL A 339 -24.85 -14.43 -14.92
C VAL A 339 -23.58 -14.54 -15.75
N ILE A 340 -22.66 -15.38 -15.28
CA ILE A 340 -21.40 -15.72 -15.95
C ILE A 340 -21.28 -17.24 -15.96
N ASN A 341 -21.27 -17.86 -17.15
CA ASN A 341 -21.16 -19.31 -17.32
C ASN A 341 -22.12 -20.07 -16.38
N GLY A 342 -23.41 -19.78 -16.49
CA GLY A 342 -24.49 -20.40 -15.73
C GLY A 342 -24.50 -20.13 -14.21
N ARG A 343 -23.47 -19.49 -13.65
CA ARG A 343 -23.41 -19.11 -12.23
C ARG A 343 -24.02 -17.73 -12.00
N VAL A 344 -24.80 -17.59 -10.94
CA VAL A 344 -25.59 -16.38 -10.62
C VAL A 344 -24.93 -15.58 -9.50
N PHE A 345 -24.58 -14.33 -9.79
CA PHE A 345 -23.96 -13.39 -8.86
C PHE A 345 -24.92 -12.26 -8.51
N ARG A 346 -25.08 -11.99 -7.21
CA ARG A 346 -25.96 -10.92 -6.70
C ARG A 346 -25.19 -9.87 -5.92
N ALA A 347 -25.54 -8.61 -6.16
CA ALA A 347 -24.99 -7.49 -5.42
C ALA A 347 -25.41 -7.56 -3.96
N PHE A 348 -24.45 -7.37 -3.05
CA PHE A 348 -24.71 -7.40 -1.61
C PHE A 348 -24.03 -6.26 -0.86
N TYR A 349 -23.10 -5.54 -1.49
CA TYR A 349 -22.42 -4.43 -0.85
C TYR A 349 -21.80 -3.49 -1.89
N ALA A 350 -21.78 -2.20 -1.60
CA ALA A 350 -21.07 -1.22 -2.41
C ALA A 350 -20.07 -0.42 -1.58
N ARG A 351 -18.96 -0.03 -2.21
CA ARG A 351 -17.97 0.87 -1.60
C ARG A 351 -17.29 1.68 -2.68
N LYS A 352 -17.36 3.02 -2.57
CA LYS A 352 -16.75 3.94 -3.53
C LYS A 352 -17.23 3.60 -4.95
N ASN A 353 -16.30 3.21 -5.83
CA ASN A 353 -16.57 2.95 -7.25
C ASN A 353 -16.59 1.44 -7.54
N THR A 354 -17.07 0.66 -6.56
CA THR A 354 -17.08 -0.79 -6.64
C THR A 354 -18.36 -1.34 -6.04
N VAL A 355 -19.03 -2.22 -6.78
CA VAL A 355 -20.12 -3.07 -6.29
C VAL A 355 -19.58 -4.48 -6.15
N TYR A 356 -19.77 -5.07 -4.98
CA TYR A 356 -19.39 -6.45 -4.70
C TYR A 356 -20.59 -7.36 -4.89
N LEU A 357 -20.37 -8.45 -5.61
CA LEU A 357 -21.36 -9.48 -5.84
C LEU A 357 -20.84 -10.82 -5.33
N VAL A 358 -21.75 -11.60 -4.77
CA VAL A 358 -21.49 -12.95 -4.27
C VAL A 358 -22.18 -13.96 -5.17
N GLU A 359 -21.50 -15.08 -5.44
CA GLU A 359 -22.09 -16.24 -6.08
C GLU A 359 -23.14 -16.86 -5.14
N THR A 360 -24.32 -17.11 -5.69
CA THR A 360 -25.43 -17.70 -4.94
C THR A 360 -25.63 -19.17 -5.32
N ASN A 361 -26.45 -19.88 -4.56
CA ASN A 361 -26.92 -21.23 -4.89
C ASN A 361 -27.89 -21.28 -6.08
N GLU A 362 -28.20 -20.14 -6.70
CA GLU A 362 -28.95 -20.09 -7.96
C GLU A 362 -28.06 -20.46 -9.16
N ALA A 363 -28.68 -20.99 -10.22
CA ALA A 363 -28.00 -21.37 -11.46
C ALA A 363 -28.90 -21.11 -12.69
N LEU A 364 -28.28 -20.92 -13.85
CA LEU A 364 -28.95 -20.79 -15.14
C LEU A 364 -28.35 -21.78 -16.15
N ASP A 365 -29.18 -22.63 -16.76
CA ASP A 365 -28.77 -23.63 -17.75
C ASP A 365 -27.66 -24.58 -17.27
N ARG A 366 -27.61 -24.83 -15.94
CA ARG A 366 -26.60 -25.62 -15.24
C ARG A 366 -27.26 -26.44 -14.13
N GLN A 367 -26.71 -27.60 -13.83
CA GLN A 367 -27.06 -28.43 -12.67
C GLN A 367 -25.94 -28.41 -11.63
N ASP A 368 -26.29 -28.60 -10.38
CA ASP A 368 -25.34 -28.62 -9.27
C ASP A 368 -24.49 -29.88 -9.34
N ASP A 369 -23.17 -29.72 -9.22
CA ASP A 369 -22.23 -30.84 -9.21
C ASP A 369 -21.39 -30.80 -7.92
N GLU A 370 -21.53 -31.85 -7.10
CA GLU A 370 -20.82 -31.98 -5.83
C GLU A 370 -19.30 -32.05 -6.03
N LEU A 371 -18.84 -32.55 -7.19
CA LEU A 371 -17.42 -32.67 -7.49
C LEU A 371 -16.72 -31.33 -7.67
N VAL A 372 -17.47 -30.26 -7.95
CA VAL A 372 -16.94 -28.89 -8.09
C VAL A 372 -17.30 -28.00 -6.88
N GLY A 373 -17.85 -28.59 -5.82
CA GLY A 373 -18.17 -27.91 -4.58
C GLY A 373 -19.45 -27.08 -4.61
N ASP A 374 -20.41 -27.38 -5.49
CA ASP A 374 -21.65 -26.59 -5.59
C ASP A 374 -22.60 -26.72 -4.40
N GLN A 375 -22.57 -27.87 -3.70
CA GLN A 375 -23.31 -28.12 -2.46
C GLN A 375 -22.94 -27.17 -1.32
N PHE A 376 -21.79 -26.51 -1.42
CA PHE A 376 -21.34 -25.51 -0.43
C PHE A 376 -21.66 -24.07 -0.84
N ARG A 377 -22.39 -23.84 -1.94
CA ARG A 377 -22.84 -22.49 -2.31
C ARG A 377 -23.92 -22.01 -1.34
N LEU A 378 -23.88 -20.73 -1.02
CA LEU A 378 -24.81 -20.13 -0.06
C LEU A 378 -25.92 -19.39 -0.80
N SER A 379 -27.11 -19.36 -0.23
CA SER A 379 -28.06 -18.32 -0.62
C SER A 379 -27.51 -16.95 -0.20
N LEU A 380 -27.98 -15.88 -0.86
CA LEU A 380 -27.61 -14.52 -0.47
C LEU A 380 -27.99 -14.21 0.99
N ARG A 381 -29.09 -14.82 1.46
CA ARG A 381 -29.55 -14.73 2.85
C ARG A 381 -28.58 -15.40 3.80
N ASP A 382 -28.20 -16.64 3.54
CA ASP A 382 -27.31 -17.38 4.44
C ASP A 382 -25.96 -16.68 4.58
N PHE A 383 -25.45 -16.08 3.49
CA PHE A 383 -24.24 -15.27 3.55
C PHE A 383 -24.41 -14.00 4.40
N ILE A 384 -25.54 -13.30 4.27
CA ILE A 384 -25.85 -12.11 5.09
C ILE A 384 -26.02 -12.48 6.56
N GLU A 385 -26.75 -13.55 6.87
CA GLU A 385 -26.96 -14.06 8.24
C GLU A 385 -25.67 -14.58 8.86
N TRP A 386 -24.80 -15.21 8.07
CA TRP A 386 -23.48 -15.62 8.52
C TRP A 386 -22.64 -14.41 8.96
N HIS A 387 -22.61 -13.33 8.18
CA HIS A 387 -21.76 -12.17 8.50
C HIS A 387 -22.36 -11.24 9.56
N ASN A 388 -23.64 -10.88 9.44
CA ASN A 388 -24.31 -9.89 10.29
C ASN A 388 -25.77 -10.29 10.57
N PRO A 389 -25.99 -11.26 11.46
CA PRO A 389 -27.30 -11.87 11.64
C PRO A 389 -28.36 -10.87 12.07
N LEU A 390 -29.52 -10.94 11.42
CA LEU A 390 -30.63 -10.01 11.66
C LEU A 390 -31.17 -10.16 13.08
N TYR A 391 -31.37 -11.41 13.51
CA TYR A 391 -31.92 -11.76 14.83
C TYR A 391 -31.04 -11.29 16.00
N ALA A 392 -29.71 -11.19 15.81
CA ALA A 392 -28.79 -10.76 16.86
C ALA A 392 -28.60 -9.23 16.89
N ASN A 393 -29.02 -8.53 15.84
CA ASN A 393 -28.82 -7.08 15.68
C ASN A 393 -30.12 -6.27 15.43
N PRO A 394 -31.27 -6.59 16.07
CA PRO A 394 -32.58 -5.99 15.74
C PRO A 394 -32.64 -4.48 16.00
N TYR A 395 -31.91 -4.01 17.02
CA TYR A 395 -31.88 -2.61 17.44
C TYR A 395 -30.85 -1.75 16.72
N GLN A 396 -30.05 -2.32 15.80
CA GLN A 396 -29.18 -1.50 14.96
C GLN A 396 -30.03 -0.70 13.97
N THR A 397 -29.64 0.55 13.72
CA THR A 397 -30.18 1.28 12.57
C THR A 397 -29.73 0.57 11.29
N LEU A 398 -30.58 0.57 10.26
CA LEU A 398 -30.31 -0.10 8.99
C LEU A 398 -29.01 0.40 8.34
N THR A 399 -28.71 1.69 8.43
CA THR A 399 -27.46 2.29 7.95
C THR A 399 -26.24 1.82 8.73
N LYS A 400 -26.36 1.70 10.07
CA LYS A 400 -25.28 1.18 10.91
C LYS A 400 -25.03 -0.30 10.63
N TRP A 401 -26.09 -1.08 10.50
CA TRP A 401 -26.06 -2.51 10.18
C TRP A 401 -25.41 -2.74 8.80
N SER A 402 -25.83 -2.02 7.76
CA SER A 402 -25.27 -2.18 6.41
C SER A 402 -23.79 -1.80 6.32
N SER A 403 -23.37 -0.77 7.06
CA SER A 403 -21.96 -0.34 7.13
C SER A 403 -21.02 -1.42 7.68
N ARG A 404 -21.54 -2.44 8.36
CA ARG A 404 -20.72 -3.52 8.97
C ARG A 404 -20.23 -4.54 7.96
N PHE A 405 -20.77 -4.59 6.74
CA PHE A 405 -20.25 -5.46 5.67
C PHE A 405 -18.82 -5.09 5.24
N ALA A 406 -18.41 -3.84 5.46
CA ALA A 406 -17.02 -3.42 5.27
C ALA A 406 -16.00 -4.23 6.09
N LEU A 407 -16.41 -4.81 7.23
CA LEU A 407 -15.51 -5.57 8.12
C LEU A 407 -14.92 -6.79 7.40
N GLY A 408 -15.74 -7.54 6.65
CA GLY A 408 -15.32 -8.76 5.97
C GLY A 408 -14.37 -8.55 4.79
N PHE A 409 -14.33 -7.32 4.25
CA PHE A 409 -13.39 -6.88 3.21
C PHE A 409 -12.09 -6.28 3.77
N SER A 410 -11.88 -6.32 5.09
CA SER A 410 -10.62 -5.85 5.66
C SER A 410 -9.46 -6.73 5.14
N THR A 411 -8.54 -6.13 4.40
CA THR A 411 -7.27 -6.77 4.03
C THR A 411 -6.58 -7.24 5.30
N SER A 412 -6.39 -8.54 5.43
CA SER A 412 -5.96 -9.16 6.68
C SER A 412 -5.29 -10.50 6.45
N GLN A 413 -4.34 -10.83 7.32
CA GLN A 413 -3.76 -12.16 7.43
C GLN A 413 -4.40 -12.91 8.60
N PRO A 414 -4.81 -14.18 8.41
CA PRO A 414 -5.34 -14.98 9.52
C PRO A 414 -4.23 -15.31 10.53
N GLY A 415 -4.50 -14.97 11.78
CA GLY A 415 -3.68 -15.27 12.94
C GLY A 415 -4.09 -16.56 13.62
N LEU A 416 -4.29 -16.50 14.94
CA LEU A 416 -4.67 -17.65 15.75
C LEU A 416 -6.19 -17.84 15.76
N MET A 417 -6.61 -19.10 15.90
CA MET A 417 -7.98 -19.44 16.28
C MET A 417 -8.07 -19.55 17.80
N PHE A 418 -9.13 -18.99 18.39
CA PHE A 418 -9.38 -19.04 19.83
C PHE A 418 -10.48 -20.05 20.16
N GLU A 419 -10.29 -20.77 21.25
CA GLU A 419 -11.32 -21.66 21.77
C GLU A 419 -12.49 -20.86 22.39
N PRO A 420 -13.75 -21.33 22.28
CA PRO A 420 -14.92 -20.57 22.75
C PRO A 420 -14.83 -20.13 24.20
N ASP A 421 -14.23 -20.97 25.05
CA ASP A 421 -14.06 -20.76 26.49
C ASP A 421 -12.89 -19.81 26.82
N GLU A 422 -12.00 -19.51 25.85
CA GLU A 422 -10.84 -18.60 26.01
C GLU A 422 -11.07 -17.20 25.41
N ILE A 423 -12.32 -16.91 25.07
CA ILE A 423 -12.80 -15.59 24.67
C ILE A 423 -13.44 -14.97 25.92
N TYR A 424 -13.07 -13.74 26.27
CA TYR A 424 -13.55 -13.09 27.49
C TYR A 424 -14.18 -11.73 27.16
N ASP A 425 -15.30 -11.40 27.82
CA ASP A 425 -15.88 -10.06 27.74
C ASP A 425 -15.34 -9.19 28.88
N LEU A 426 -14.93 -7.97 28.55
CA LEU A 426 -14.47 -6.96 29.50
C LEU A 426 -15.46 -5.80 29.58
N PRO A 427 -15.78 -5.31 30.80
CA PRO A 427 -16.64 -4.13 30.97
C PRO A 427 -15.92 -2.86 30.55
N GLU A 428 -16.58 -1.93 29.85
CA GLU A 428 -16.00 -0.62 29.49
C GLU A 428 -15.49 0.16 30.70
N ILE A 429 -14.39 0.88 30.52
CA ILE A 429 -13.97 1.90 31.49
C ILE A 429 -14.66 3.20 31.09
N VAL A 430 -15.54 3.70 31.95
CA VAL A 430 -16.30 4.94 31.74
C VAL A 430 -16.04 5.95 32.85
N THR A 431 -16.11 7.24 32.53
CA THR A 431 -16.07 8.31 33.54
C THR A 431 -17.25 8.14 34.53
N PRO A 432 -17.00 8.17 35.85
CA PRO A 432 -18.07 8.06 36.85
C PRO A 432 -19.17 9.11 36.65
N GLY A 433 -20.44 8.68 36.65
CA GLY A 433 -21.60 9.57 36.55
C GLY A 433 -21.93 10.09 35.15
N GLN A 434 -21.21 9.66 34.10
CA GLN A 434 -21.49 10.04 32.71
C GLN A 434 -21.89 8.83 31.87
N SER A 435 -22.91 9.01 31.02
CA SER A 435 -23.45 7.99 30.12
C SER A 435 -23.22 8.31 28.63
N SER A 436 -22.47 9.37 28.32
CA SER A 436 -22.17 9.74 26.93
C SER A 436 -21.11 8.82 26.34
N ASN A 437 -21.14 8.58 25.02
CA ASN A 437 -20.09 7.79 24.35
C ASN A 437 -18.70 8.43 24.50
N ASN A 438 -18.62 9.76 24.62
CA ASN A 438 -17.37 10.49 24.84
C ASN A 438 -16.75 10.22 26.23
N ALA A 439 -17.52 9.65 27.16
CA ALA A 439 -17.06 9.23 28.47
C ALA A 439 -16.42 7.82 28.48
N ILE A 440 -16.45 7.09 27.35
CA ILE A 440 -15.79 5.79 27.24
C ILE A 440 -14.28 6.01 27.08
N MET A 441 -13.51 5.51 28.04
CA MET A 441 -12.05 5.68 28.12
C MET A 441 -11.28 4.59 27.36
N THR A 442 -11.97 3.54 26.94
CA THR A 442 -11.40 2.35 26.27
C THR A 442 -12.03 2.04 24.91
N ASP A 443 -12.66 3.03 24.26
CA ASP A 443 -13.44 2.84 23.02
C ASP A 443 -12.57 2.19 21.92
N GLY A 444 -12.87 0.94 21.59
CA GLY A 444 -12.17 0.19 20.54
C GLY A 444 -10.92 -0.58 20.99
N ALA A 445 -10.56 -0.60 22.27
CA ALA A 445 -9.35 -1.26 22.77
C ALA A 445 -9.62 -2.45 23.71
N GLY A 446 -9.21 -3.64 23.30
CA GLY A 446 -9.26 -4.89 24.07
C GLY A 446 -7.87 -5.41 24.43
N PHE A 447 -7.82 -6.57 25.07
CA PHE A 447 -6.55 -7.23 25.41
C PHE A 447 -6.38 -8.58 24.72
N ILE A 448 -5.13 -9.02 24.63
CA ILE A 448 -4.69 -10.34 24.19
C ILE A 448 -3.54 -10.77 25.10
N ASN A 449 -3.51 -12.03 25.53
CA ASN A 449 -2.49 -12.47 26.48
C ASN A 449 -1.11 -12.70 25.80
N ALA A 450 -0.07 -12.87 26.63
CA ALA A 450 1.28 -13.06 26.11
C ALA A 450 1.44 -14.35 25.30
N ALA A 451 0.82 -15.45 25.72
CA ALA A 451 0.85 -16.71 24.97
C ALA A 451 0.33 -16.53 23.54
N ALA A 452 -0.84 -15.90 23.38
CA ALA A 452 -1.40 -15.61 22.06
C ALA A 452 -0.50 -14.65 21.25
N MET A 453 0.03 -13.58 21.86
CA MET A 453 0.87 -12.63 21.12
C MET A 453 2.21 -13.24 20.69
N ASN A 454 2.81 -14.11 21.51
CA ASN A 454 4.04 -14.85 21.20
C ASN A 454 3.83 -15.83 20.05
N GLN A 455 2.76 -16.63 20.13
CA GLN A 455 2.40 -17.57 19.06
C GLN A 455 2.08 -16.83 17.76
N LEU A 456 1.40 -15.69 17.85
CA LEU A 456 1.13 -14.85 16.70
C LEU A 456 2.42 -14.29 16.08
N ALA A 457 3.35 -13.80 16.91
CA ALA A 457 4.64 -13.29 16.45
C ALA A 457 5.47 -14.37 15.74
N ALA A 458 5.50 -15.58 16.29
CA ALA A 458 6.15 -16.74 15.65
C ALA A 458 5.49 -17.09 14.31
N ARG A 459 4.15 -17.17 14.27
CA ARG A 459 3.38 -17.47 13.05
C ARG A 459 3.61 -16.43 11.95
N MET A 460 3.57 -15.16 12.32
CA MET A 460 3.77 -14.03 11.39
C MET A 460 5.24 -13.77 11.07
N LYS A 461 6.17 -14.54 11.68
CA LYS A 461 7.62 -14.40 11.54
C LYS A 461 8.10 -12.97 11.83
N TRP A 462 7.56 -12.36 12.87
CA TRP A 462 8.00 -11.03 13.33
C TRP A 462 9.29 -11.15 14.14
N SER A 463 10.21 -10.21 13.94
CA SER A 463 11.47 -10.11 14.68
C SER A 463 11.29 -9.83 16.19
N SER A 464 10.16 -9.23 16.58
CA SER A 464 9.81 -9.03 17.98
C SER A 464 8.29 -9.06 18.21
N VAL A 465 7.91 -9.47 19.42
CA VAL A 465 6.53 -9.52 19.89
C VAL A 465 5.99 -8.09 20.04
N PRO A 466 4.93 -7.69 19.33
CA PRO A 466 4.41 -6.35 19.42
C PRO A 466 3.57 -6.16 20.70
N VAL A 467 3.52 -4.92 21.18
CA VAL A 467 2.66 -4.54 22.31
C VAL A 467 1.20 -4.46 21.91
N SER A 468 0.92 -4.10 20.66
CA SER A 468 -0.45 -4.01 20.16
C SER A 468 -0.54 -4.33 18.68
N ILE A 469 -1.71 -4.82 18.29
CA ILE A 469 -2.07 -5.12 16.91
C ILE A 469 -3.45 -4.56 16.61
N GLN A 470 -3.65 -4.05 15.39
CA GLN A 470 -4.99 -3.79 14.90
C GLN A 470 -5.52 -5.06 14.23
N ALA A 471 -6.69 -5.53 14.64
CA ALA A 471 -7.26 -6.77 14.13
C ALA A 471 -8.79 -6.72 14.02
N ARG A 472 -9.36 -7.79 13.43
CA ARG A 472 -10.78 -8.14 13.47
C ARG A 472 -10.91 -9.52 14.09
N PHE A 473 -11.94 -9.72 14.90
CA PHE A 473 -12.21 -11.00 15.55
C PHE A 473 -13.71 -11.15 15.75
N GLY A 474 -14.33 -12.20 15.21
CA GLY A 474 -15.79 -12.29 15.15
C GLY A 474 -16.41 -11.02 14.56
N GLY A 475 -17.40 -10.44 15.24
CA GLY A 475 -17.98 -9.15 14.89
C GLY A 475 -17.24 -7.92 15.44
N SER A 476 -16.08 -8.11 16.06
CA SER A 476 -15.31 -7.07 16.74
C SER A 476 -14.26 -6.40 15.84
N LYS A 477 -14.08 -5.09 16.01
CA LYS A 477 -13.05 -4.26 15.37
C LYS A 477 -12.33 -3.43 16.43
N GLY A 478 -11.00 -3.44 16.38
CA GLY A 478 -10.22 -2.46 17.12
C GLY A 478 -8.77 -2.88 17.34
N LEU A 479 -8.21 -2.33 18.42
CA LEU A 479 -6.88 -2.61 18.92
C LEU A 479 -6.91 -3.76 19.94
N PHE A 480 -5.97 -4.68 19.83
CA PHE A 480 -5.72 -5.70 20.85
C PHE A 480 -4.32 -5.47 21.42
N ILE A 481 -4.28 -5.17 22.71
CA ILE A 481 -3.07 -4.77 23.43
C ILE A 481 -2.63 -5.96 24.29
N LEU A 482 -1.32 -6.15 24.47
CA LEU A 482 -0.78 -7.11 25.42
C LEU A 482 -1.45 -6.92 26.79
N HIS A 483 -2.01 -7.98 27.37
CA HIS A 483 -2.72 -7.91 28.64
C HIS A 483 -1.75 -7.54 29.77
N PRO A 484 -2.03 -6.57 30.66
CA PRO A 484 -1.04 -6.11 31.65
C PRO A 484 -0.54 -7.20 32.61
N SER A 485 -1.40 -8.15 32.98
CA SER A 485 -1.08 -9.20 33.97
C SER A 485 -1.17 -10.64 33.47
N ASP A 486 -1.75 -10.88 32.28
CA ASP A 486 -1.94 -12.23 31.72
C ASP A 486 -0.76 -12.49 30.78
N ARG A 487 0.36 -12.88 31.40
CA ARG A 487 1.70 -12.88 30.81
C ARG A 487 2.35 -14.25 30.76
N SER A 488 1.68 -15.29 31.25
CA SER A 488 2.23 -16.65 31.20
C SER A 488 2.34 -17.12 29.75
N PRO A 489 3.52 -17.58 29.29
CA PRO A 489 3.67 -18.14 27.95
C PRO A 489 3.04 -19.53 27.82
N ASP A 490 2.83 -20.23 28.95
CA ASP A 490 2.30 -21.60 29.02
C ASP A 490 0.75 -21.63 29.08
N ASP A 491 0.12 -20.47 29.26
CA ASP A 491 -1.34 -20.36 29.23
C ASP A 491 -1.89 -20.58 27.81
N PRO A 492 -3.15 -21.04 27.66
CA PRO A 492 -3.81 -21.06 26.37
C PRO A 492 -3.89 -19.63 25.78
N PRO A 493 -3.92 -19.48 24.45
CA PRO A 493 -4.20 -18.20 23.81
C PRO A 493 -5.56 -17.64 24.26
N ARG A 494 -5.56 -16.43 24.83
CA ARG A 494 -6.78 -15.74 25.33
C ARG A 494 -6.97 -14.40 24.66
N ILE A 495 -8.23 -14.04 24.42
CA ILE A 495 -8.61 -12.73 23.87
C ILE A 495 -9.72 -12.10 24.69
N TYR A 496 -9.61 -10.79 24.91
CA TYR A 496 -10.49 -10.04 25.79
C TYR A 496 -11.13 -8.87 25.02
N ILE A 497 -12.46 -8.88 24.92
CA ILE A 497 -13.24 -8.03 24.02
C ILE A 497 -14.11 -7.08 24.83
N ARG A 498 -14.18 -5.81 24.42
CA ARG A 498 -15.08 -4.81 25.01
C ARG A 498 -16.33 -4.55 24.17
N PRO A 499 -17.46 -4.11 24.76
CA PRO A 499 -18.67 -3.74 24.04
C PRO A 499 -18.46 -2.76 22.87
N SER A 500 -17.60 -1.75 23.04
CA SER A 500 -17.25 -0.77 22.00
C SER A 500 -16.57 -1.41 20.80
N GLN A 501 -15.85 -2.52 20.97
CA GLN A 501 -15.23 -3.25 19.85
C GLN A 501 -16.26 -4.03 19.04
N VAL A 502 -17.31 -4.55 19.67
CA VAL A 502 -18.34 -5.39 19.03
C VAL A 502 -19.21 -4.56 18.10
N LYS A 503 -18.95 -4.63 16.79
CA LYS A 503 -19.71 -3.87 15.78
C LYS A 503 -20.86 -4.71 15.18
N VAL A 504 -20.69 -6.03 15.18
CA VAL A 504 -21.70 -7.03 14.82
C VAL A 504 -21.87 -8.00 15.98
N LYS A 505 -23.09 -8.20 16.44
CA LYS A 505 -23.39 -9.27 17.39
C LYS A 505 -23.60 -10.56 16.60
N LEU A 506 -22.87 -11.61 16.96
CA LEU A 506 -23.08 -12.96 16.45
C LEU A 506 -23.98 -13.74 17.42
N HIS A 507 -24.14 -15.04 17.19
CA HIS A 507 -24.87 -15.92 18.10
C HIS A 507 -24.32 -15.78 19.55
N PRO A 508 -25.19 -15.71 20.58
CA PRO A 508 -24.75 -15.53 21.98
C PRO A 508 -23.82 -16.66 22.47
N ASP A 509 -24.12 -17.90 22.09
CA ASP A 509 -23.23 -19.03 22.31
C ASP A 509 -22.09 -19.04 21.27
N ARG A 510 -20.86 -18.85 21.76
CA ARG A 510 -19.62 -18.83 20.97
C ARG A 510 -19.25 -20.19 20.37
N ARG A 511 -19.79 -21.29 20.90
CA ARG A 511 -19.58 -22.65 20.35
C ARG A 511 -20.27 -22.81 19.00
N ARG A 512 -21.33 -22.04 18.75
CA ARG A 512 -22.02 -21.98 17.44
C ARG A 512 -21.34 -21.05 16.44
N TRP A 513 -20.25 -20.36 16.82
CA TRP A 513 -19.54 -19.51 15.88
C TRP A 513 -18.82 -20.35 14.83
N CYS A 514 -19.01 -20.00 13.56
CA CYS A 514 -18.20 -20.51 12.45
C CYS A 514 -16.70 -20.37 12.78
N PRO A 515 -15.83 -21.34 12.42
CA PRO A 515 -14.39 -21.24 12.64
C PRO A 515 -13.78 -19.92 12.15
N SER A 516 -14.25 -19.37 11.02
CA SER A 516 -13.81 -18.07 10.49
C SER A 516 -14.08 -16.88 11.43
N HIS A 517 -15.07 -16.96 12.30
CA HIS A 517 -15.36 -15.94 13.32
C HIS A 517 -14.46 -16.05 14.55
N ARG A 518 -13.89 -17.24 14.80
CA ARG A 518 -12.96 -17.51 15.91
C ARG A 518 -11.49 -17.30 15.53
N ILE A 519 -11.22 -16.92 14.29
CA ILE A 519 -9.88 -16.59 13.80
C ILE A 519 -9.65 -15.09 13.94
N LEU A 520 -8.49 -14.72 14.51
CA LEU A 520 -8.03 -13.34 14.60
C LEU A 520 -7.45 -12.89 13.27
N ASP A 521 -8.16 -12.00 12.58
CA ASP A 521 -7.69 -11.41 11.33
C ASP A 521 -6.81 -10.19 11.63
N VAL A 522 -5.50 -10.35 11.49
CA VAL A 522 -4.53 -9.29 11.78
C VAL A 522 -4.40 -8.36 10.58
N LEU A 523 -4.58 -7.05 10.83
CA LEU A 523 -4.51 -6.01 9.79
C LEU A 523 -3.18 -5.29 9.84
N ILE A 524 -2.78 -4.84 11.03
CA ILE A 524 -1.60 -4.00 11.25
C ILE A 524 -0.86 -4.47 12.50
N ARG A 525 0.45 -4.65 12.36
CA ARG A 525 1.41 -4.70 13.48
C ARG A 525 1.76 -3.25 13.84
N ASN A 526 1.38 -2.79 15.02
CA ASN A 526 1.64 -1.40 15.39
C ASN A 526 3.09 -1.20 15.78
N THR A 527 3.66 -0.10 15.29
CA THR A 527 5.01 0.37 15.61
C THR A 527 5.00 1.89 15.61
N MET A 528 5.77 2.51 16.51
CA MET A 528 5.95 3.96 16.49
C MET A 528 6.75 4.38 15.24
N SER A 529 6.26 5.39 14.53
CA SER A 529 6.97 6.02 13.42
C SER A 529 7.48 7.39 13.87
N ILE A 530 8.78 7.62 13.71
CA ILE A 530 9.44 8.91 13.96
C ILE A 530 9.54 9.68 12.63
N GLY A 531 9.32 11.00 12.66
CA GLY A 531 9.32 11.86 11.46
C GLY A 531 7.93 12.05 10.83
N ALA A 532 6.96 12.52 11.61
CA ALA A 532 5.61 12.79 11.12
C ALA A 532 5.59 14.03 10.20
N GLN A 533 5.05 13.86 8.99
CA GLN A 533 4.72 14.99 8.13
C GLN A 533 3.52 15.73 8.71
N VAL A 534 3.70 17.02 8.98
CA VAL A 534 2.65 17.90 9.49
C VAL A 534 1.81 18.38 8.31
N THR A 535 0.49 18.26 8.41
CA THR A 535 -0.44 18.70 7.35
C THR A 535 -0.74 20.20 7.45
N ASP A 536 -1.21 20.82 6.36
CA ASP A 536 -1.65 22.23 6.36
C ASP A 536 -2.64 22.52 7.51
N GLN A 537 -3.54 21.56 7.80
CA GLN A 537 -4.49 21.62 8.90
C GLN A 537 -3.82 21.73 10.27
N VAL A 538 -2.81 20.90 10.53
CA VAL A 538 -2.06 20.94 11.79
C VAL A 538 -1.25 22.24 11.91
N ILE A 539 -0.68 22.74 10.80
CA ILE A 539 0.05 24.03 10.79
C ILE A 539 -0.90 25.19 11.09
N MET A 540 -2.10 25.21 10.49
CA MET A 540 -3.12 26.23 10.78
C MET A 540 -3.54 26.18 12.24
N ASN A 541 -3.72 24.99 12.82
CA ASN A 541 -4.07 24.82 14.22
C ASN A 541 -2.95 25.30 15.17
N LEU A 542 -1.69 24.95 14.89
CA LEU A 542 -0.52 25.47 15.63
C LEU A 542 -0.49 27.00 15.61
N SER A 543 -0.70 27.59 14.43
CA SER A 543 -0.69 29.05 14.26
C SER A 543 -1.81 29.73 15.04
N HIS A 544 -3.03 29.17 14.99
CA HIS A 544 -4.17 29.70 15.73
C HIS A 544 -3.96 29.63 17.26
N ASN A 545 -3.40 28.53 17.75
CA ASN A 545 -3.15 28.30 19.17
C ASN A 545 -1.86 28.96 19.71
N GLY A 546 -1.34 29.98 19.01
CA GLY A 546 -0.30 30.87 19.53
C GLY A 546 1.11 30.66 19.02
N VAL A 547 1.35 29.65 18.16
CA VAL A 547 2.67 29.46 17.53
C VAL A 547 2.88 30.49 16.42
N PRO A 548 3.85 31.43 16.52
CA PRO A 548 4.10 32.41 15.49
C PRO A 548 4.66 31.79 14.21
N THR A 549 4.31 32.39 13.06
CA THR A 549 4.85 32.02 11.74
C THR A 549 6.38 32.09 11.70
N THR A 550 7.01 32.96 12.49
CA THR A 550 8.47 33.05 12.61
C THR A 550 9.10 31.79 13.21
N THR A 551 8.49 31.19 14.22
CA THR A 551 8.95 29.91 14.81
C THR A 551 8.85 28.78 13.80
N LEU A 552 7.71 28.68 13.10
CA LEU A 552 7.49 27.68 12.05
C LEU A 552 8.47 27.82 10.89
N ASN A 553 8.74 29.06 10.46
CA ASN A 553 9.75 29.36 9.44
C ASN A 553 11.15 28.96 9.90
N SER A 554 11.51 29.30 11.15
CA SER A 554 12.82 28.97 11.71
C SER A 554 13.04 27.46 11.76
N LEU A 555 12.06 26.70 12.24
CA LEU A 555 12.14 25.23 12.31
C LEU A 555 12.21 24.60 10.92
N THR A 556 11.42 25.12 9.98
CA THR A 556 11.45 24.67 8.59
C THR A 556 12.83 24.92 7.96
N ARG A 557 13.43 26.07 8.25
CA ARG A 557 14.78 26.42 7.80
C ARG A 557 15.84 25.53 8.44
N THR A 558 15.84 25.40 9.77
CA THR A 558 16.75 24.50 10.50
C THR A 558 16.63 23.07 10.00
N TYR A 559 15.41 22.62 9.71
CA TYR A 559 15.14 21.33 9.10
C TYR A 559 15.84 21.20 7.73
N ILE A 560 15.62 22.13 6.81
CA ILE A 560 16.26 22.11 5.48
C ILE A 560 17.78 22.18 5.58
N GLU A 561 18.31 23.05 6.43
CA GLU A 561 19.76 23.22 6.64
C GLU A 561 20.37 21.93 7.21
N SER A 562 19.78 21.34 8.24
CA SER A 562 20.24 20.08 8.85
C SER A 562 20.19 18.91 7.86
N ALA A 563 19.24 18.95 6.93
CA ALA A 563 19.06 17.95 5.90
C ALA A 563 19.89 18.19 4.64
N SER A 564 20.53 19.36 4.53
CA SER A 564 21.31 19.75 3.37
C SER A 564 22.57 18.90 3.21
N LEU A 565 22.81 18.40 2.01
CA LEU A 565 24.03 17.71 1.59
C LEU A 565 25.13 18.70 1.14
N ILE A 566 24.78 19.98 0.95
CA ILE A 566 25.69 21.04 0.47
C ILE A 566 26.97 21.14 1.30
N PRO A 567 26.95 21.15 2.65
CA PRO A 567 28.17 21.27 3.46
C PRO A 567 29.15 20.12 3.20
N TYR A 568 28.65 18.88 3.09
CA TYR A 568 29.50 17.71 2.85
C TYR A 568 30.18 17.77 1.47
N VAL A 569 29.45 18.23 0.45
CA VAL A 569 29.99 18.41 -0.91
C VAL A 569 31.05 19.53 -0.93
N LYS A 570 30.76 20.65 -0.26
CA LYS A 570 31.63 21.84 -0.21
C LYS A 570 32.95 21.56 0.50
N GLU A 571 32.89 20.80 1.59
CA GLU A 571 34.05 20.51 2.45
C GLU A 571 34.74 19.19 2.10
N GLY A 572 34.24 18.44 1.12
CA GLY A 572 34.84 17.19 0.70
C GLY A 572 34.69 16.05 1.70
N ARG A 573 33.65 16.06 2.54
CA ARG A 573 33.42 15.07 3.60
C ARG A 573 32.71 13.82 3.08
N PHE A 574 33.48 12.99 2.37
CA PHE A 574 32.99 11.80 1.66
C PHE A 574 32.22 10.80 2.56
N LEU A 575 32.78 10.44 3.72
CA LEU A 575 32.18 9.44 4.61
C LEU A 575 30.84 9.89 5.19
N GLN A 576 30.78 11.15 5.63
CA GLN A 576 29.57 11.75 6.19
C GLN A 576 28.48 11.92 5.12
N LEU A 577 28.85 12.23 3.87
CA LEU A 577 27.90 12.24 2.75
C LEU A 577 27.34 10.84 2.48
N TRP A 578 28.20 9.83 2.41
CA TRP A 578 27.78 8.44 2.21
C TRP A 578 26.82 8.00 3.31
N GLU A 579 27.16 8.23 4.57
CA GLU A 579 26.32 7.89 5.73
C GLU A 579 24.99 8.63 5.69
N THR A 580 25.02 9.93 5.37
CA THR A 580 23.81 10.75 5.29
C THR A 580 22.86 10.21 4.23
N VAL A 581 23.36 9.85 3.04
CA VAL A 581 22.55 9.25 1.97
C VAL A 581 22.06 7.84 2.36
N PHE A 582 22.92 7.01 2.96
CA PHE A 582 22.57 5.65 3.36
C PHE A 582 21.48 5.61 4.43
N THR A 583 21.64 6.43 5.48
CA THR A 583 20.80 6.43 6.68
C THR A 583 19.51 7.22 6.45
N ARG A 584 19.59 8.44 5.91
CA ARG A 584 18.43 9.33 5.76
C ARG A 584 17.50 8.90 4.64
N SER A 585 18.05 8.32 3.56
CA SER A 585 17.21 7.82 2.47
C SER A 585 16.65 6.42 2.74
N LYS A 586 16.80 5.90 3.97
CA LYS A 586 16.28 4.58 4.39
C LYS A 586 16.67 3.48 3.40
N VAL A 587 17.86 3.56 2.81
CA VAL A 587 18.27 2.67 1.71
C VAL A 587 18.32 1.23 2.20
N GLN A 588 18.77 1.02 3.45
CA GLN A 588 18.73 -0.26 4.11
C GLN A 588 17.29 -0.79 4.24
N GLU A 589 16.33 0.01 4.72
CA GLU A 589 14.93 -0.41 4.78
C GLU A 589 14.36 -0.71 3.38
N ALA A 590 14.68 0.12 2.38
CA ALA A 590 14.19 -0.02 1.01
C ALA A 590 14.76 -1.27 0.29
N LEU A 591 16.01 -1.62 0.56
CA LEU A 591 16.64 -2.84 0.04
C LEU A 591 16.17 -4.09 0.81
N LEU A 592 15.91 -3.96 2.11
CA LEU A 592 15.31 -5.03 2.93
C LEU A 592 13.82 -5.25 2.62
N LYS A 593 13.11 -4.21 2.14
CA LYS A 593 11.74 -4.25 1.59
C LYS A 593 11.69 -5.12 0.31
N GLY A 594 11.78 -6.43 0.51
CA GLY A 594 11.78 -7.45 -0.56
C GLY A 594 12.53 -8.72 -0.15
N LEU A 595 13.37 -8.65 0.88
CA LEU A 595 14.22 -9.75 1.35
C LEU A 595 13.89 -10.19 2.79
N THR A 596 13.24 -9.37 3.61
CA THR A 596 12.90 -9.78 4.99
C THR A 596 11.56 -10.50 5.09
N PRO A 597 11.40 -11.42 6.07
CA PRO A 597 10.11 -12.03 6.39
C PRO A 597 9.00 -11.01 6.64
N GLU A 598 9.29 -9.85 7.25
CA GLU A 598 8.27 -8.80 7.46
C GLU A 598 7.85 -8.12 6.15
N SER A 599 8.77 -8.03 5.18
CA SER A 599 8.49 -7.50 3.84
C SER A 599 7.63 -8.48 3.03
N MET A 600 7.90 -9.78 3.18
CA MET A 600 7.06 -10.84 2.62
C MET A 600 5.67 -10.87 3.29
N ALA A 601 5.58 -10.61 4.60
CA ALA A 601 4.32 -10.48 5.32
C ALA A 601 3.49 -9.26 4.85
N ARG A 602 4.12 -8.13 4.50
CA ARG A 602 3.44 -6.96 3.89
C ARG A 602 2.83 -7.26 2.53
N VAL A 603 3.56 -8.00 1.69
CA VAL A 603 3.07 -8.51 0.40
C VAL A 603 1.93 -9.52 0.61
N GLN A 604 1.94 -10.26 1.72
CA GLN A 604 0.92 -11.23 2.09
C GLN A 604 -0.29 -10.62 2.83
N GLY A 605 -0.33 -9.30 3.06
CA GLY A 605 -1.52 -8.61 3.56
C GLY A 605 -1.33 -7.62 4.71
N PHE A 606 -0.11 -7.40 5.24
CA PHE A 606 0.11 -6.34 6.24
C PHE A 606 0.16 -4.95 5.60
N LYS A 607 -0.83 -4.10 5.91
CA LYS A 607 -0.83 -2.69 5.47
C LYS A 607 0.05 -1.84 6.38
N SER A 608 0.92 -1.03 5.78
CA SER A 608 1.38 0.21 6.44
C SER A 608 0.36 1.31 6.13
N ASN A 609 0.22 2.32 7.00
CA ASN A 609 -0.78 3.38 6.90
C ASN A 609 -0.76 4.23 5.60
N LYS A 610 0.08 3.94 4.60
CA LYS A 610 0.33 4.82 3.45
C LYS A 610 0.32 4.20 2.04
N GLU A 611 0.23 2.89 1.84
CA GLU A 611 0.54 2.33 0.50
C GLU A 611 -0.62 1.52 -0.12
N ASN A 612 -0.79 1.71 -1.43
CA ASN A 612 -1.75 1.03 -2.29
C ASN A 612 -1.16 -0.30 -2.80
N ASP A 613 -1.94 -1.38 -2.92
CA ASP A 613 -1.40 -2.72 -3.28
C ASP A 613 -0.67 -2.73 -4.66
N GLN A 614 -1.12 -1.89 -5.59
CA GLN A 614 -0.46 -1.66 -6.89
C GLN A 614 0.91 -0.98 -6.74
N GLU A 615 1.03 -0.05 -5.80
CA GLU A 615 2.26 0.66 -5.49
C GLU A 615 3.29 -0.30 -4.88
N LEU A 616 2.84 -1.36 -4.17
CA LEU A 616 3.69 -2.37 -3.56
C LEU A 616 4.32 -3.35 -4.58
N LEU A 617 3.55 -3.74 -5.61
CA LEU A 617 4.07 -4.52 -6.75
C LEU A 617 4.99 -3.66 -7.62
N ASP A 618 4.64 -2.39 -7.84
CA ASP A 618 5.50 -1.43 -8.51
C ASP A 618 6.77 -1.16 -7.69
N THR A 619 6.69 -1.19 -6.36
CA THR A 619 7.81 -1.11 -5.41
C THR A 619 8.75 -2.31 -5.57
N LYS A 620 8.24 -3.55 -5.58
CA LYS A 620 9.10 -4.74 -5.83
C LYS A 620 9.92 -4.64 -7.10
N PHE A 621 9.32 -4.20 -8.21
CA PHE A 621 10.04 -3.99 -9.47
C PHE A 621 10.95 -2.75 -9.42
N ALA A 622 10.53 -1.67 -8.75
CA ALA A 622 11.28 -0.42 -8.65
C ALA A 622 12.52 -0.48 -7.76
N PHE A 623 12.74 -1.55 -6.98
CA PHE A 623 13.92 -1.68 -6.11
C PHE A 623 14.92 -2.76 -6.55
N GLN A 624 14.65 -3.49 -7.65
CA GLN A 624 15.65 -4.42 -8.22
C GLN A 624 16.65 -3.67 -9.11
N PRO A 625 17.97 -3.93 -8.95
CA PRO A 625 18.97 -3.48 -9.91
C PRO A 625 18.71 -4.13 -11.27
N ASP A 626 19.17 -3.47 -12.34
CA ASP A 626 19.16 -4.06 -13.67
C ASP A 626 19.97 -5.37 -13.68
N PRO A 627 19.37 -6.51 -14.07
CA PRO A 627 20.03 -7.82 -14.01
C PRO A 627 21.22 -7.94 -14.96
N TYR A 628 21.31 -7.09 -15.99
CA TYR A 628 22.36 -7.13 -17.00
C TYR A 628 23.48 -6.12 -16.70
N SER A 629 23.14 -4.83 -16.55
CA SER A 629 24.15 -3.80 -16.27
C SER A 629 24.55 -3.72 -14.79
N GLY A 630 23.70 -4.20 -13.87
CA GLY A 630 23.77 -3.94 -12.44
C GLY A 630 23.47 -2.48 -12.07
N HIS A 631 22.86 -1.69 -12.96
CA HIS A 631 22.48 -0.32 -12.68
C HIS A 631 21.43 -0.25 -11.55
N PRO A 632 21.69 0.47 -10.44
CA PRO A 632 20.76 0.56 -9.33
C PRO A 632 19.51 1.41 -9.67
N PRO A 633 18.34 1.09 -9.13
CA PRO A 633 17.09 1.68 -9.62
C PRO A 633 16.77 3.05 -9.00
N SER A 634 17.34 3.38 -7.84
CA SER A 634 17.10 4.63 -7.12
C SER A 634 18.33 5.56 -7.17
N PHE A 635 18.13 6.88 -7.09
CA PHE A 635 19.24 7.84 -7.11
C PHE A 635 20.13 7.73 -5.88
N GLU A 636 19.54 7.32 -4.77
CA GLU A 636 20.16 6.99 -3.49
C GLU A 636 21.18 5.85 -3.68
N THR A 637 20.72 4.71 -4.20
CA THR A 637 21.57 3.53 -4.46
C THR A 637 22.62 3.79 -5.53
N GLN A 638 22.31 4.64 -6.53
CA GLN A 638 23.27 5.06 -7.54
C GLN A 638 24.38 5.93 -6.93
N ALA A 639 24.04 6.91 -6.09
CA ALA A 639 25.01 7.75 -5.40
C ALA A 639 25.92 6.91 -4.49
N LEU A 640 25.34 5.99 -3.72
CA LEU A 640 26.11 5.08 -2.84
C LEU A 640 27.04 4.17 -3.62
N GLY A 641 26.58 3.56 -4.72
CA GLY A 641 27.41 2.70 -5.55
C GLY A 641 28.59 3.46 -6.19
N LEU A 642 28.38 4.71 -6.63
CA LEU A 642 29.47 5.54 -7.13
C LEU A 642 30.45 5.93 -6.02
N LEU A 643 29.95 6.33 -4.85
CA LEU A 643 30.80 6.63 -3.70
C LEU A 643 31.65 5.40 -3.34
N GLN A 644 31.03 4.24 -3.10
CA GLN A 644 31.72 2.99 -2.76
C GLN A 644 32.78 2.57 -3.78
N SER A 645 32.54 2.84 -5.06
CA SER A 645 33.50 2.53 -6.14
C SER A 645 34.67 3.52 -6.23
N GLY A 646 34.69 4.55 -5.38
CA GLY A 646 35.78 5.52 -5.30
C GLY A 646 35.65 6.71 -6.27
N PHE A 647 34.45 7.00 -6.77
CA PHE A 647 34.21 8.20 -7.58
C PHE A 647 34.24 9.48 -6.71
N ASP A 648 34.91 10.52 -7.22
CA ASP A 648 35.00 11.83 -6.55
C ASP A 648 33.65 12.56 -6.59
N MET A 649 33.33 13.37 -5.58
CA MET A 649 32.10 14.18 -5.55
C MET A 649 32.00 15.19 -6.71
N LYS A 650 33.13 15.55 -7.33
CA LYS A 650 33.21 16.35 -8.56
C LYS A 650 32.92 15.55 -9.84
N PHE A 651 32.73 14.24 -9.73
CA PHE A 651 32.29 13.42 -10.85
C PHE A 651 30.83 13.76 -11.17
N MET A 652 30.57 14.31 -12.35
CA MET A 652 29.25 14.85 -12.70
C MET A 652 28.09 13.83 -12.53
N PRO A 653 28.22 12.55 -12.89
CA PRO A 653 27.23 11.51 -12.58
C PRO A 653 26.93 11.33 -11.10
N LEU A 654 27.90 11.52 -10.20
CA LEU A 654 27.67 11.47 -8.76
C LEU A 654 27.08 12.80 -8.26
N PHE A 655 27.65 13.93 -8.66
CA PHE A 655 27.23 15.27 -8.24
C PHE A 655 25.75 15.54 -8.51
N SER A 656 25.29 15.25 -9.71
CA SER A 656 23.89 15.35 -10.15
C SER A 656 22.89 14.48 -9.37
N ARG A 657 23.33 13.31 -8.87
CA ARG A 657 22.53 12.44 -8.00
C ARG A 657 22.42 13.07 -6.63
N ILE A 658 23.53 13.57 -6.09
CA ILE A 658 23.53 14.37 -4.86
C ILE A 658 22.64 15.62 -5.01
N GLU A 659 22.69 16.31 -6.15
CA GLU A 659 21.83 17.46 -6.48
C GLU A 659 20.34 17.08 -6.52
N SER A 660 20.02 15.87 -7.01
CA SER A 660 18.64 15.36 -7.04
C SER A 660 18.17 14.90 -5.66
N LEU A 661 19.05 14.31 -4.86
CA LEU A 661 18.79 13.92 -3.47
C LEU A 661 18.61 15.14 -2.57
N GLN A 662 19.38 16.21 -2.78
CA GLN A 662 19.20 17.51 -2.14
C GLN A 662 17.79 18.07 -2.34
N LYS A 663 17.18 17.81 -3.52
CA LYS A 663 15.80 18.22 -3.82
C LYS A 663 14.75 17.36 -3.10
N THR A 664 15.14 16.23 -2.51
CA THR A 664 14.24 15.18 -1.99
C THR A 664 14.55 14.84 -0.52
N ILE A 665 14.72 15.87 0.30
CA ILE A 665 15.10 15.76 1.71
C ILE A 665 14.02 15.06 2.57
N LEU A 666 14.37 13.94 3.21
CA LEU A 666 13.60 13.23 4.24
C LEU A 666 14.51 12.69 5.38
N PHE A 667 13.87 12.41 6.52
CA PHE A 667 14.34 12.38 7.91
C PHE A 667 15.23 11.20 8.38
N GLY A 668 15.90 11.40 9.53
CA GLY A 668 16.36 10.37 10.48
C GLY A 668 16.56 10.98 11.87
N MET A 669 16.43 10.20 12.96
CA MET A 669 16.65 10.66 14.35
C MET A 669 17.19 9.57 15.29
N ASP A 670 17.85 10.03 16.36
CA ASP A 670 18.40 9.29 17.50
C ASP A 670 17.36 9.02 18.60
N GLU A 671 17.61 7.96 19.38
CA GLU A 671 16.77 7.44 20.47
C GLU A 671 16.94 8.24 21.77
N LYS A 672 15.87 8.92 22.23
CA LYS A 672 15.73 9.43 23.61
C LYS A 672 14.29 9.25 24.10
N ALA A 673 14.15 8.95 25.39
CA ALA A 673 12.85 8.95 26.06
C ALA A 673 12.26 10.37 26.08
N ILE A 674 10.97 10.52 25.72
CA ILE A 674 10.27 11.79 25.64
C ILE A 674 9.55 12.03 26.97
N VAL A 675 9.96 13.08 27.70
CA VAL A 675 9.34 13.47 28.99
C VAL A 675 9.10 14.99 28.97
N GLY A 676 8.02 15.44 29.60
CA GLY A 676 7.67 16.86 29.72
C GLY A 676 6.49 17.27 28.84
N PRO A 677 6.28 18.58 28.65
CA PRO A 677 5.17 19.09 27.83
C PRO A 677 5.27 18.61 26.37
N VAL A 678 4.17 18.14 25.82
CA VAL A 678 4.05 17.65 24.43
C VAL A 678 2.70 18.05 23.84
N LEU A 679 2.62 18.15 22.51
CA LEU A 679 1.35 18.31 21.79
C LEU A 679 0.93 16.98 21.19
N VAL A 680 -0.36 16.68 21.26
CA VAL A 680 -0.97 15.48 20.69
C VAL A 680 -2.11 15.92 19.77
N THR A 681 -2.16 15.37 18.56
CA THR A 681 -3.24 15.60 17.60
C THR A 681 -3.51 14.33 16.79
N ARG A 682 -4.60 14.31 16.04
CA ARG A 682 -4.91 13.32 15.02
C ARG A 682 -5.13 14.02 13.67
N ASN A 683 -5.00 13.28 12.57
CA ASN A 683 -5.44 13.74 11.26
C ASN A 683 -6.84 13.16 10.94
N PRO A 684 -7.77 13.95 10.40
CA PRO A 684 -7.67 15.40 10.16
C PRO A 684 -7.78 16.22 11.46
N CYS A 685 -7.07 17.35 11.52
CA CYS A 685 -7.13 18.32 12.63
C CYS A 685 -7.97 19.51 12.18
N ILE A 686 -9.25 19.53 12.54
CA ILE A 686 -10.25 20.41 11.94
C ILE A 686 -10.52 21.61 12.84
N LEU A 687 -10.88 21.35 14.09
CA LEU A 687 -11.31 22.37 15.04
C LEU A 687 -10.12 22.91 15.85
N PRO A 688 -10.20 24.13 16.40
CA PRO A 688 -9.17 24.68 17.29
C PRO A 688 -8.75 23.75 18.42
N SER A 689 -9.71 22.99 18.97
CA SER A 689 -9.55 22.08 20.11
C SER A 689 -8.91 20.72 19.77
N ASP A 690 -8.78 20.37 18.49
CA ASP A 690 -8.36 19.02 18.05
C ASP A 690 -6.89 18.69 18.35
N MET A 691 -6.10 19.70 18.75
CA MET A 691 -4.76 19.53 19.28
C MET A 691 -4.73 19.87 20.77
N ARG A 692 -4.12 18.98 21.57
CA ARG A 692 -4.01 19.15 23.02
C ARG A 692 -2.55 19.16 23.46
N LYS A 693 -2.18 20.17 24.24
CA LYS A 693 -0.97 20.19 25.05
C LYS A 693 -1.20 19.39 26.32
N VAL A 694 -0.37 18.37 26.52
CA VAL A 694 -0.39 17.43 27.66
C VAL A 694 1.03 17.26 28.21
N ILE A 695 1.17 16.51 29.30
CA ILE A 695 2.47 16.18 29.88
C ILE A 695 2.77 14.70 29.60
N ALA A 696 3.86 14.43 28.89
CA ALA A 696 4.45 13.10 28.80
C ALA A 696 5.16 12.78 30.12
N VAL A 697 4.75 11.70 30.77
CA VAL A 697 5.27 11.24 32.06
C VAL A 697 5.91 9.88 31.85
N ASP A 698 7.15 9.72 32.31
CA ASP A 698 7.78 8.41 32.35
C ASP A 698 7.11 7.55 33.43
N CYS A 699 6.63 6.37 33.03
CA CYS A 699 5.97 5.40 33.89
C CYS A 699 6.78 4.10 33.85
N PRO A 700 7.73 3.89 34.77
CA PRO A 700 8.63 2.76 34.72
C PRO A 700 7.97 1.39 34.67
N GLU A 701 6.80 1.27 35.29
CA GLU A 701 6.00 0.06 35.34
C GLU A 701 5.54 -0.37 33.95
N LEU A 702 5.27 0.58 33.04
CA LEU A 702 4.80 0.27 31.68
C LEU A 702 5.93 -0.25 30.80
N TRP A 703 7.09 0.40 30.77
CA TRP A 703 8.20 -0.11 29.96
C TRP A 703 8.83 -1.37 30.59
N ALA A 704 8.84 -1.51 31.91
CA ALA A 704 9.23 -2.76 32.58
C ALA A 704 8.27 -3.92 32.26
N ALA A 705 6.98 -3.63 32.04
CA ALA A 705 6.00 -4.58 31.53
C ALA A 705 6.06 -4.78 30.00
N GLY A 706 7.04 -4.19 29.32
CA GLY A 706 7.31 -4.34 27.90
C GLY A 706 6.46 -3.47 26.97
N TYR A 707 5.81 -2.41 27.45
CA TYR A 707 5.04 -1.48 26.61
C TYR A 707 5.96 -0.46 25.91
N THR A 708 6.65 -0.90 24.87
CA THR A 708 7.48 -0.07 23.98
C THR A 708 6.77 0.21 22.65
N ASP A 709 7.24 1.22 21.90
CA ASP A 709 6.73 1.61 20.57
C ASP A 709 5.23 1.98 20.50
N VAL A 710 4.65 2.39 21.64
CA VAL A 710 3.26 2.84 21.75
C VAL A 710 3.16 4.09 22.61
N ILE A 711 2.08 4.86 22.41
CA ILE A 711 1.68 5.95 23.31
C ILE A 711 0.52 5.45 24.16
N VAL A 712 0.64 5.57 25.48
CA VAL A 712 -0.42 5.16 26.42
C VAL A 712 -1.14 6.41 26.92
N PHE A 713 -2.46 6.48 26.68
CA PHE A 713 -3.30 7.54 27.24
C PHE A 713 -3.90 7.13 28.57
N SER A 714 -4.11 8.11 29.44
CA SER A 714 -4.76 7.89 30.73
C SER A 714 -6.23 7.50 30.53
N VAL A 715 -6.68 6.53 31.33
CA VAL A 715 -8.10 6.17 31.46
C VAL A 715 -8.81 6.96 32.57
N LYS A 716 -8.16 8.02 33.08
CA LYS A 716 -8.70 8.95 34.07
C LYS A 716 -9.04 10.29 33.42
N GLY A 717 -10.00 11.03 34.00
CA GLY A 717 -10.46 12.33 33.53
C GLY A 717 -11.95 12.32 33.20
N GLU A 718 -12.47 13.45 32.73
CA GLU A 718 -13.89 13.56 32.37
C GLU A 718 -14.19 12.96 30.99
N ARG A 719 -13.23 13.05 30.06
CA ARG A 719 -13.36 12.62 28.67
C ARG A 719 -12.05 11.98 28.20
N SER A 720 -12.15 10.98 27.34
CA SER A 720 -10.96 10.31 26.80
C SER A 720 -10.13 11.27 25.96
N LEU A 721 -8.79 11.21 26.09
CA LEU A 721 -7.91 12.11 25.33
C LEU A 721 -8.10 11.89 23.82
N ALA A 722 -8.25 10.64 23.36
CA ALA A 722 -8.50 10.33 21.95
C ALA A 722 -9.74 11.05 21.38
N SER A 723 -10.84 11.08 22.13
CA SER A 723 -12.08 11.74 21.67
C SER A 723 -11.95 13.26 21.59
N MET A 724 -10.97 13.87 22.28
CA MET A 724 -10.66 15.31 22.14
C MET A 724 -9.87 15.61 20.86
N LEU A 725 -9.31 14.61 20.18
CA LEU A 725 -8.48 14.77 18.98
C LEU A 725 -9.31 14.58 17.71
N GLY A 726 -10.28 15.46 17.50
CA GLY A 726 -11.22 15.38 16.38
C GLY A 726 -12.15 14.17 16.47
N GLY A 727 -12.59 13.80 17.68
CA GLY A 727 -13.52 12.69 17.90
C GLY A 727 -12.91 11.29 17.69
N GLY A 728 -11.61 11.14 17.94
CA GLY A 728 -10.91 9.86 17.77
C GLY A 728 -11.26 8.80 18.83
N ASP A 729 -10.83 7.57 18.56
CA ASP A 729 -10.99 6.41 19.43
C ASP A 729 -9.69 5.57 19.47
N TYR A 730 -9.74 4.35 20.02
CA TYR A 730 -8.60 3.43 20.08
C TYR A 730 -8.79 2.22 19.14
N ASP A 731 -9.59 2.33 18.08
CA ASP A 731 -9.91 1.21 17.17
C ASP A 731 -8.93 1.06 15.99
N GLY A 732 -7.92 1.94 15.96
CA GLY A 732 -6.87 2.02 14.93
C GLY A 732 -6.36 3.44 14.65
N ASP A 733 -6.84 4.44 15.38
CA ASP A 733 -6.37 5.82 15.24
C ASP A 733 -4.88 5.95 15.56
N THR A 734 -4.19 6.77 14.76
CA THR A 734 -2.77 7.10 14.99
C THR A 734 -2.68 8.53 15.49
N ALA A 735 -2.12 8.70 16.69
CA ALA A 735 -1.82 10.01 17.24
C ALA A 735 -0.48 10.54 16.69
N ILE A 736 -0.41 11.85 16.48
CA ILE A 736 0.82 12.59 16.20
C ILE A 736 1.26 13.24 17.50
N LEU A 737 2.47 12.91 17.94
CA LEU A 737 3.12 13.51 19.09
C LEU A 737 4.18 14.52 18.63
N ILE A 738 4.13 15.75 19.16
CA ILE A 738 5.09 16.81 18.88
C ILE A 738 5.70 17.25 20.21
N TRP A 739 7.01 17.06 20.36
CA TRP A 739 7.78 17.41 21.57
C TRP A 739 8.82 18.51 21.32
N GLU A 740 8.78 19.15 20.15
CA GLU A 740 9.67 20.26 19.81
C GLU A 740 9.39 21.47 20.71
N GLU A 741 10.28 21.74 21.66
CA GLU A 741 10.08 22.72 22.74
C GLU A 741 9.65 24.10 22.22
N THR A 742 10.22 24.53 21.09
CA THR A 742 9.90 25.83 20.49
C THR A 742 8.43 25.93 20.05
N LEU A 743 7.82 24.82 19.60
CA LEU A 743 6.39 24.73 19.31
C LEU A 743 5.57 24.57 20.58
N VAL A 744 5.96 23.62 21.44
CA VAL A 744 5.18 23.27 22.64
C VAL A 744 5.06 24.47 23.58
N ASN A 745 6.13 25.22 23.80
CA ASN A 745 6.17 26.33 24.75
C ASN A 745 5.26 27.50 24.33
N GLN A 746 5.05 27.69 23.03
CA GLN A 746 4.23 28.78 22.48
C GLN A 746 2.76 28.38 22.29
N PHE A 747 2.46 27.09 22.26
CA PHE A 747 1.11 26.58 22.09
C PHE A 747 0.27 26.71 23.37
N THR A 748 -0.97 27.16 23.19
CA THR A 748 -2.00 27.27 24.24
C THR A 748 -3.23 26.45 23.84
N ASN A 749 -3.77 25.67 24.79
CA ASN A 749 -4.97 24.87 24.53
C ASN A 749 -6.20 25.75 24.26
N SER A 750 -6.83 25.57 23.11
CA SER A 750 -8.17 26.08 22.84
C SER A 750 -9.23 25.47 23.76
N ALA A 751 -10.37 26.16 23.88
CA ALA A 751 -11.52 25.66 24.63
C ALA A 751 -12.16 24.45 23.93
N THR A 752 -12.65 23.48 24.71
CA THR A 752 -13.19 22.22 24.16
C THR A 752 -14.57 22.37 23.50
N HIS A 753 -15.31 23.44 23.81
CA HIS A 753 -16.66 23.67 23.29
C HIS A 753 -16.72 23.87 21.77
N PHE A 754 -15.59 24.16 21.09
CA PHE A 754 -15.54 24.25 19.63
C PHE A 754 -15.98 22.95 18.95
N ALA A 755 -15.79 21.80 19.61
CA ALA A 755 -16.23 20.47 19.13
C ALA A 755 -17.64 20.07 19.60
N GLU A 756 -18.36 20.98 20.26
CA GLU A 756 -19.67 20.71 20.87
C GLU A 756 -20.78 21.58 20.25
N VAL A 757 -20.47 22.28 19.15
CA VAL A 757 -21.45 23.09 18.43
C VAL A 757 -22.49 22.17 17.79
N ASP A 758 -23.74 22.35 18.20
CA ASP A 758 -24.87 21.62 17.64
C ASP A 758 -25.13 22.06 16.19
N VAL A 759 -25.10 21.08 15.29
CA VAL A 759 -25.38 21.21 13.86
C VAL A 759 -26.50 20.27 13.43
N SER A 760 -27.27 19.74 14.38
CA SER A 760 -28.36 18.78 14.12
C SER A 760 -29.42 19.36 13.17
N ASP A 761 -29.64 20.67 13.18
CA ASP A 761 -30.55 21.38 12.28
C ASP A 761 -30.08 21.44 10.81
N HIS A 762 -28.83 21.04 10.53
CA HIS A 762 -28.30 20.85 9.17
C HIS A 762 -28.62 19.47 8.60
N PHE A 763 -29.04 18.52 9.42
CA PHE A 763 -29.24 17.12 9.01
C PHE A 763 -30.70 16.69 9.14
N VAL A 764 -31.06 15.72 8.31
CA VAL A 764 -32.26 14.89 8.49
C VAL A 764 -31.82 13.51 8.90
N SER A 765 -32.42 13.02 9.98
CA SER A 765 -32.28 11.67 10.50
C SER A 765 -33.54 10.90 10.16
N ASN A 766 -33.43 9.83 9.37
CA ASN A 766 -34.52 8.86 9.22
C ASN A 766 -34.00 7.41 9.26
N PRO A 767 -33.33 6.99 10.36
CA PRO A 767 -32.78 5.65 10.43
C PRO A 767 -33.86 4.67 10.88
N LYS A 768 -34.46 3.95 9.93
CA LYS A 768 -35.23 2.74 10.25
C LYS A 768 -34.34 1.75 11.01
N ARG A 769 -34.88 1.07 12.02
CA ARG A 769 -34.20 -0.04 12.70
C ARG A 769 -34.36 -1.34 11.93
N MET A 770 -33.48 -2.30 12.16
CA MET A 770 -33.59 -3.62 11.53
C MET A 770 -34.90 -4.33 11.90
N GLU A 771 -35.34 -4.21 13.15
CA GLU A 771 -36.61 -4.79 13.63
C GLU A 771 -37.87 -4.21 12.96
N GLU A 772 -37.76 -3.01 12.37
CA GLU A 772 -38.86 -2.35 11.67
C GLU A 772 -38.98 -2.80 10.20
N ILE A 773 -38.01 -3.55 9.69
CA ILE A 773 -38.03 -4.08 8.32
C ILE A 773 -38.84 -5.38 8.32
N PRO A 774 -39.90 -5.47 7.48
CA PRO A 774 -40.64 -6.71 7.34
C PRO A 774 -39.71 -7.87 6.94
N PRO A 775 -39.85 -9.09 7.50
CA PRO A 775 -38.97 -10.23 7.21
C PRO A 775 -38.82 -10.59 5.72
N GLY A 776 -39.81 -10.24 4.88
CA GLY A 776 -39.78 -10.43 3.43
C GLY A 776 -39.30 -9.21 2.61
N ASP A 777 -39.09 -8.04 3.21
CA ASP A 777 -38.68 -6.81 2.51
C ASP A 777 -37.15 -6.74 2.32
N PHE A 778 -36.64 -7.68 1.52
CA PHE A 778 -35.22 -7.74 1.21
C PHE A 778 -34.74 -6.54 0.38
N ARG A 779 -35.64 -5.92 -0.40
CA ARG A 779 -35.31 -4.75 -1.21
C ARG A 779 -34.80 -3.59 -0.35
N SER A 780 -35.42 -3.34 0.81
CA SER A 780 -34.96 -2.33 1.76
C SER A 780 -33.55 -2.63 2.31
N VAL A 781 -33.23 -3.90 2.55
CA VAL A 781 -31.91 -4.33 3.03
C VAL A 781 -30.84 -4.10 1.95
N LEU A 782 -31.09 -4.55 0.71
CA LEU A 782 -30.18 -4.30 -0.42
C LEU A 782 -30.01 -2.82 -0.72
N ASP A 783 -31.09 -2.05 -0.66
CA ASP A 783 -31.04 -0.61 -0.84
C ASP A 783 -30.02 -0.01 0.14
N ALA A 784 -30.12 -0.34 1.42
CA ALA A 784 -29.17 0.14 2.43
C ALA A 784 -27.73 -0.34 2.23
N LEU A 785 -27.52 -1.57 1.74
CA LEU A 785 -26.20 -2.13 1.44
C LEU A 785 -25.53 -1.46 0.23
N LEU A 786 -26.33 -0.97 -0.72
CA LEU A 786 -25.88 -0.29 -1.93
C LEU A 786 -25.96 1.25 -1.84
N ALA A 787 -26.42 1.79 -0.70
CA ALA A 787 -26.45 3.22 -0.42
C ALA A 787 -25.08 3.94 -0.64
N PRO A 788 -23.91 3.32 -0.37
CA PRO A 788 -22.61 3.94 -0.63
C PRO A 788 -22.30 4.26 -2.10
N LEU A 789 -23.14 3.84 -3.07
CA LEU A 789 -23.05 4.28 -4.47
C LEU A 789 -23.47 5.74 -4.65
N MET A 790 -24.17 6.31 -3.68
CA MET A 790 -24.58 7.71 -3.73
C MET A 790 -23.42 8.63 -3.33
N PRO A 791 -23.27 9.80 -3.98
CA PRO A 791 -22.15 10.70 -3.72
C PRO A 791 -22.18 11.24 -2.28
N SER A 792 -21.02 11.19 -1.62
CA SER A 792 -20.83 11.71 -0.26
C SER A 792 -20.47 13.20 -0.27
N GLN A 793 -20.96 13.94 0.72
CA GLN A 793 -20.69 15.36 0.91
C GLN A 793 -19.43 15.65 1.75
N VAL A 794 -18.77 14.60 2.29
CA VAL A 794 -17.60 14.72 3.17
C VAL A 794 -16.47 15.55 2.53
N GLY A 795 -16.09 15.22 1.30
CA GLY A 795 -14.99 15.92 0.61
C GLY A 795 -15.30 17.39 0.32
N MET A 796 -16.57 17.70 0.05
CA MET A 796 -17.01 19.07 -0.21
C MET A 796 -16.90 19.94 1.05
N TYR A 797 -17.46 19.47 2.18
CA TYR A 797 -17.36 20.17 3.46
C TYR A 797 -15.93 20.30 3.97
N GLY A 798 -15.08 19.29 3.74
CA GLY A 798 -13.66 19.37 4.07
C GLY A 798 -12.94 20.50 3.33
N ASN A 799 -13.23 20.66 2.03
CA ASN A 799 -12.68 21.75 1.23
C ASN A 799 -13.25 23.11 1.64
N TRP A 800 -14.55 23.20 1.89
CA TRP A 800 -15.18 24.45 2.33
C TRP A 800 -14.67 24.90 3.69
N HIS A 801 -14.51 23.98 4.64
CA HIS A 801 -13.87 24.26 5.92
C HIS A 801 -12.44 24.75 5.74
N ALA A 802 -11.63 24.09 4.90
CA ALA A 802 -10.25 24.50 4.67
C ALA A 802 -10.15 25.92 4.08
N THR A 803 -11.06 26.29 3.17
CA THR A 803 -11.15 27.65 2.63
C THR A 803 -11.63 28.64 3.70
N ALA A 804 -12.67 28.30 4.45
CA ALA A 804 -13.19 29.13 5.53
C ALA A 804 -12.14 29.42 6.61
N ALA A 805 -11.41 28.40 7.04
CA ALA A 805 -10.32 28.54 8.02
C ALA A 805 -9.26 29.56 7.56
N LYS A 806 -8.83 29.49 6.29
CA LYS A 806 -7.84 30.43 5.74
C LYS A 806 -8.35 31.87 5.72
N VAL A 807 -9.61 32.05 5.34
CA VAL A 807 -10.20 33.37 5.09
C VAL A 807 -10.69 34.02 6.38
N LEU A 808 -11.42 33.27 7.21
CA LEU A 808 -12.13 33.76 8.37
C LEU A 808 -11.39 33.52 9.70
N GLY A 809 -10.46 32.56 9.74
CA GLY A 809 -9.84 32.07 10.97
C GLY A 809 -10.49 30.77 11.45
N LEU A 810 -9.81 30.03 12.33
CA LEU A 810 -10.28 28.74 12.85
C LEU A 810 -11.33 28.86 13.96
N ASP A 811 -11.38 29.99 14.67
CA ASP A 811 -12.33 30.32 15.73
C ASP A 811 -13.57 31.07 15.22
N ASP A 812 -13.62 31.41 13.94
CA ASP A 812 -14.79 32.05 13.36
C ASP A 812 -16.00 31.13 13.45
N PRO A 813 -17.17 31.62 13.91
CA PRO A 813 -18.36 30.79 14.09
C PRO A 813 -18.77 30.00 12.84
N GLU A 814 -18.57 30.57 11.65
CA GLU A 814 -18.89 29.86 10.40
C GLU A 814 -17.87 28.77 10.08
N THR A 815 -16.57 28.99 10.33
CA THR A 815 -15.54 27.95 10.20
C THR A 815 -15.80 26.81 11.18
N VAL A 816 -16.05 27.12 12.45
CA VAL A 816 -16.37 26.12 13.49
C VAL A 816 -17.62 25.32 13.11
N ARG A 817 -18.67 26.00 12.62
CA ARG A 817 -19.89 25.33 12.13
C ARG A 817 -19.58 24.37 10.98
N LEU A 818 -18.84 24.80 9.96
CA LEU A 818 -18.46 23.95 8.84
C LEU A 818 -17.60 22.76 9.28
N GLY A 819 -16.73 22.95 10.27
CA GLY A 819 -15.92 21.90 10.89
C GLY A 819 -16.79 20.84 11.56
N ASN A 820 -17.80 21.24 12.35
CA ASN A 820 -18.74 20.32 13.00
C ASN A 820 -19.69 19.63 11.99
N VAL A 821 -20.08 20.32 10.91
CA VAL A 821 -20.83 19.67 9.81
C VAL A 821 -19.95 18.64 9.10
N PHE A 822 -18.68 18.95 8.86
CA PHE A 822 -17.72 18.02 8.25
C PHE A 822 -17.51 16.76 9.11
N THR A 823 -17.28 16.90 10.41
CA THR A 823 -17.10 15.75 11.33
C THR A 823 -18.38 14.91 11.39
N THR A 824 -19.55 15.53 11.46
CA THR A 824 -20.83 14.81 11.41
C THR A 824 -21.02 14.07 10.08
N CYS A 825 -20.59 14.66 8.95
CA CYS A 825 -20.62 13.98 7.65
C CYS A 825 -19.70 12.74 7.60
N LEU A 826 -18.56 12.73 8.30
CA LEU A 826 -17.66 11.57 8.36
C LEU A 826 -18.36 10.34 8.94
N ASP A 827 -19.21 10.55 9.94
CA ASP A 827 -20.02 9.50 10.55
C ASP A 827 -21.43 9.36 9.94
N GLY A 828 -21.78 10.19 8.96
CA GLY A 828 -23.08 10.19 8.28
C GLY A 828 -23.48 8.83 7.73
N VAL A 829 -22.54 8.09 7.14
CA VAL A 829 -22.78 6.74 6.59
C VAL A 829 -23.24 5.76 7.66
N LYS A 830 -22.73 5.87 8.90
CA LYS A 830 -23.06 4.96 10.00
C LYS A 830 -24.29 5.43 10.79
N THR A 831 -24.52 6.74 10.84
CA THR A 831 -25.60 7.36 11.61
C THR A 831 -26.88 7.49 10.80
N GLY A 832 -26.81 7.40 9.48
CA GLY A 832 -27.93 7.66 8.57
C GLY A 832 -28.29 9.14 8.47
N LEU A 833 -27.42 10.03 8.96
CA LEU A 833 -27.61 11.47 8.84
C LEU A 833 -27.30 11.91 7.41
N THR A 834 -28.29 12.53 6.78
CA THR A 834 -28.14 13.15 5.46
C THR A 834 -28.30 14.65 5.58
N ILE A 835 -27.45 15.39 4.88
CA ILE A 835 -27.52 16.84 4.94
C ILE A 835 -28.77 17.37 4.26
N LEU A 836 -29.39 18.38 4.85
CA LEU A 836 -30.55 19.05 4.29
C LEU A 836 -30.20 19.76 2.97
N PRO A 837 -30.99 19.60 1.90
CA PRO A 837 -30.73 20.24 0.61
C PRO A 837 -30.59 21.76 0.70
N ARG A 838 -31.37 22.43 1.56
CA ARG A 838 -31.29 23.89 1.78
C ARG A 838 -29.94 24.32 2.34
N CYS A 839 -29.36 23.54 3.26
CA CYS A 839 -28.08 23.82 3.88
C CYS A 839 -26.95 23.60 2.88
N LEU A 840 -27.00 22.50 2.12
CA LEU A 840 -26.04 22.22 1.05
C LEU A 840 -26.04 23.31 -0.03
N GLN A 841 -27.21 23.77 -0.47
CA GLN A 841 -27.33 24.85 -1.46
C GLN A 841 -26.76 26.17 -0.95
N ARG A 842 -27.05 26.54 0.30
CA ARG A 842 -26.52 27.74 0.94
C ARG A 842 -24.99 27.69 0.98
N ASP A 843 -24.43 26.62 1.53
CA ASP A 843 -22.99 26.49 1.75
C ASP A 843 -22.24 26.37 0.41
N SER A 844 -22.82 25.68 -0.58
CA SER A 844 -22.29 25.67 -1.96
C SER A 844 -22.24 27.07 -2.59
N ARG A 845 -23.26 27.91 -2.41
CA ARG A 845 -23.26 29.27 -2.97
C ARG A 845 -22.16 30.12 -2.36
N ASN A 846 -21.92 29.95 -1.06
CA ASN A 846 -20.93 30.73 -0.33
C ASN A 846 -19.49 30.30 -0.66
N TRP A 847 -19.25 28.99 -0.82
CA TRP A 847 -17.87 28.45 -0.82
C TRP A 847 -17.38 27.86 -2.15
N ASN A 848 -18.26 27.44 -3.08
CA ASN A 848 -17.79 26.94 -4.38
C ASN A 848 -17.33 28.05 -5.33
N ASN A 849 -17.89 29.25 -5.20
CA ASN A 849 -17.56 30.42 -6.03
C ASN A 849 -16.80 31.49 -5.22
N PHE A 850 -16.00 31.05 -4.23
CA PHE A 850 -15.24 31.96 -3.39
C PHE A 850 -14.35 32.88 -4.24
N ASP A 851 -14.38 34.18 -3.94
CA ASP A 851 -13.57 35.18 -4.63
C ASP A 851 -12.14 35.20 -4.07
N PRO A 852 -11.12 34.77 -4.83
CA PRO A 852 -9.73 34.71 -4.37
C PRO A 852 -9.12 36.08 -4.06
N ARG A 853 -9.83 37.19 -4.34
CA ARG A 853 -9.42 38.55 -3.97
C ARG A 853 -9.67 38.88 -2.49
N ILE A 854 -10.48 38.08 -1.79
CA ILE A 854 -10.72 38.27 -0.36
C ILE A 854 -9.43 37.90 0.40
N PRO A 855 -8.85 38.83 1.20
CA PRO A 855 -7.60 38.57 1.89
C PRO A 855 -7.75 37.50 2.97
N SER A 856 -6.82 36.54 2.99
CA SER A 856 -6.76 35.51 4.04
C SER A 856 -6.41 36.12 5.41
N LYS A 857 -7.15 35.75 6.46
CA LYS A 857 -6.77 36.07 7.85
C LYS A 857 -5.63 35.16 8.35
N LEU A 858 -5.58 33.91 7.89
CA LEU A 858 -4.48 32.98 8.16
C LEU A 858 -3.63 32.82 6.89
N SER A 859 -2.51 33.55 6.83
CA SER A 859 -1.53 33.49 5.72
C SER A 859 -0.36 32.53 5.96
N VAL A 860 -0.32 31.86 7.12
CA VAL A 860 0.82 31.05 7.58
C VAL A 860 1.28 30.03 6.53
N ILE A 861 0.35 29.42 5.80
CA ILE A 861 0.67 28.42 4.76
C ILE A 861 1.29 29.09 3.54
N GLU A 862 0.72 30.19 3.07
CA GLU A 862 1.25 30.96 1.94
C GLU A 862 2.64 31.52 2.27
N ASP A 863 2.83 32.04 3.48
CA ASP A 863 4.09 32.60 3.98
C ASP A 863 5.18 31.52 4.06
N LEU A 864 4.86 30.34 4.62
CA LEU A 864 5.77 29.20 4.67
C LEU A 864 6.14 28.70 3.28
N LYS A 865 5.17 28.59 2.35
CA LYS A 865 5.43 28.19 0.96
C LYS A 865 6.35 29.19 0.25
N TYR A 866 6.11 30.48 0.43
CA TYR A 866 6.97 31.52 -0.12
C TYR A 866 8.40 31.46 0.45
N ALA A 867 8.53 31.32 1.77
CA ALA A 867 9.84 31.16 2.42
C ALA A 867 10.57 29.91 1.92
N LEU A 868 9.86 28.77 1.82
CA LEU A 868 10.37 27.53 1.25
C LEU A 868 10.88 27.69 -0.19
N ASP A 869 10.13 28.40 -1.04
CA ASP A 869 10.53 28.66 -2.41
C ASP A 869 11.80 29.53 -2.49
N LEU A 870 11.92 30.53 -1.60
CA LEU A 870 13.15 31.34 -1.50
C LEU A 870 14.34 30.50 -1.05
N TYR A 871 14.19 29.69 0.01
CA TYR A 871 15.27 28.82 0.50
C TYR A 871 15.66 27.78 -0.55
N ARG A 872 14.69 27.21 -1.26
CA ARG A 872 14.96 26.30 -2.37
C ARG A 872 15.80 26.97 -3.44
N GLN A 873 15.47 28.21 -3.82
CA GLN A 873 16.26 28.97 -4.81
C GLN A 873 17.68 29.27 -4.30
N GLU A 874 17.86 29.55 -3.01
CA GLU A 874 19.19 29.75 -2.41
C GLU A 874 20.03 28.47 -2.45
N CYS A 875 19.47 27.34 -2.00
CA CYS A 875 20.11 26.03 -2.06
C CYS A 875 20.44 25.62 -3.51
N GLU A 876 19.52 25.86 -4.45
CA GLU A 876 19.75 25.59 -5.87
C GLU A 876 20.89 26.45 -6.43
N LYS A 877 21.01 27.72 -6.03
CA LYS A 877 22.12 28.60 -6.42
C LYS A 877 23.45 28.12 -5.84
N GLU A 878 23.50 27.79 -4.55
CA GLU A 878 24.73 27.31 -3.91
C GLU A 878 25.18 25.97 -4.49
N MET A 879 24.24 25.03 -4.70
CA MET A 879 24.55 23.76 -5.35
C MET A 879 24.99 23.96 -6.81
N THR A 880 24.35 24.87 -7.56
CA THR A 880 24.78 25.20 -8.93
C THR A 880 26.20 25.78 -8.95
N ALA A 881 26.59 26.57 -7.95
CA ALA A 881 27.93 27.13 -7.83
C ALA A 881 29.00 26.05 -7.56
N LEU A 882 28.63 24.93 -6.94
CA LEU A 882 29.51 23.78 -6.70
C LEU A 882 29.61 22.84 -7.90
N ARG A 883 28.85 23.07 -8.98
CA ARG A 883 28.79 22.16 -10.13
C ARG A 883 30.17 22.09 -10.82
N PRO A 884 30.75 20.88 -10.94
CA PRO A 884 32.06 20.68 -11.57
C PRO A 884 31.99 20.88 -13.10
N TYR A 885 33.12 21.12 -13.76
CA TYR A 885 33.18 21.11 -15.23
C TYR A 885 33.18 19.65 -15.72
N GLY A 886 32.32 19.32 -16.68
CA GLY A 886 32.23 17.98 -17.25
C GLY A 886 33.51 17.59 -17.97
N ARG A 887 34.24 16.62 -17.42
CA ARG A 887 35.39 15.97 -18.05
C ARG A 887 35.24 14.47 -17.88
N HIS A 888 35.68 13.71 -18.89
CA HIS A 888 35.75 12.27 -18.76
C HIS A 888 36.76 11.88 -17.69
N ASP A 889 36.39 10.90 -16.87
CA ASP A 889 37.31 10.28 -15.92
C ASP A 889 38.33 9.43 -16.70
N THR A 890 39.61 9.76 -16.56
CA THR A 890 40.69 9.08 -17.29
C THR A 890 40.80 7.61 -16.90
N ASP A 891 40.44 7.25 -15.66
CA ASP A 891 40.49 5.87 -15.18
C ASP A 891 39.52 4.98 -15.97
N LEU A 892 38.35 5.52 -16.32
CA LEU A 892 37.33 4.80 -17.10
C LEU A 892 37.71 4.63 -18.58
N LEU A 893 38.61 5.45 -19.10
CA LEU A 893 39.09 5.38 -20.49
C LEU A 893 40.29 4.45 -20.66
N GLU A 894 40.96 4.07 -19.56
CA GLU A 894 42.21 3.33 -19.60
C GLU A 894 42.10 1.94 -20.26
N PRO A 895 41.06 1.11 -20.01
CA PRO A 895 40.97 -0.20 -20.65
C PRO A 895 40.95 -0.14 -22.18
N TYR A 896 40.18 0.78 -22.77
CA TYR A 896 40.16 0.95 -24.23
C TYR A 896 41.46 1.57 -24.76
N ASN A 897 41.98 2.60 -24.09
CA ASN A 897 43.21 3.26 -24.53
C ASN A 897 44.40 2.31 -24.52
N ARG A 898 44.49 1.42 -23.51
CA ARG A 898 45.55 0.42 -23.41
C ARG A 898 45.52 -0.57 -24.57
N GLU A 899 44.36 -1.12 -24.92
CA GLU A 899 44.26 -2.04 -26.07
C GLU A 899 44.57 -1.32 -27.39
N ARG A 900 44.12 -0.07 -27.54
CA ARG A 900 44.45 0.76 -28.70
C ARG A 900 45.95 1.02 -28.85
N GLU A 901 46.67 1.22 -27.74
CA GLU A 901 48.13 1.36 -27.75
C GLU A 901 48.83 0.05 -28.16
N LEU A 902 48.24 -1.11 -27.82
CA LEU A 902 48.77 -2.43 -28.18
C LEU A 902 48.51 -2.81 -29.64
N CYS A 903 47.52 -2.22 -30.31
CA CYS A 903 47.25 -2.46 -31.74
C CYS A 903 48.49 -2.22 -32.62
N GLY A 904 49.34 -1.25 -32.28
CA GLY A 904 50.59 -1.00 -33.01
C GLY A 904 51.69 -2.04 -32.78
N ARG A 905 51.49 -2.99 -31.86
CA ARG A 905 52.49 -4.01 -31.44
C ARG A 905 52.03 -5.44 -31.73
N ILE A 906 50.72 -5.68 -31.83
CA ILE A 906 50.14 -7.02 -32.01
C ILE A 906 49.34 -7.03 -33.32
N PRO A 907 49.85 -7.69 -34.39
CA PRO A 907 49.12 -7.83 -35.64
C PRO A 907 47.80 -8.59 -35.43
N GLY A 908 46.69 -8.07 -35.96
CA GLY A 908 45.35 -8.68 -35.84
C GLY A 908 44.49 -8.13 -34.69
N LEU A 909 45.11 -7.57 -33.64
CA LEU A 909 44.37 -7.00 -32.49
C LEU A 909 43.45 -5.83 -32.87
N GLU A 910 43.86 -5.01 -33.84
CA GLU A 910 43.05 -3.87 -34.33
C GLU A 910 41.71 -4.32 -34.91
N GLN A 911 41.69 -5.44 -35.65
CA GLN A 911 40.47 -5.98 -36.26
C GLN A 911 39.49 -6.51 -35.21
N GLU A 912 39.98 -7.02 -34.09
CA GLU A 912 39.16 -7.46 -32.97
C GLU A 912 38.62 -6.27 -32.16
N LEU A 913 39.46 -5.26 -31.92
CA LEU A 913 39.05 -4.04 -31.27
C LEU A 913 37.97 -3.29 -32.07
N ASP A 914 38.10 -3.26 -33.41
CA ASP A 914 37.12 -2.67 -34.31
C ASP A 914 35.76 -3.36 -34.26
N GLN A 915 35.71 -4.68 -34.04
CA GLN A 915 34.45 -5.40 -33.86
C GLN A 915 33.71 -4.93 -32.60
N ILE A 916 34.43 -4.76 -31.48
CA ILE A 916 33.87 -4.22 -30.23
C ILE A 916 33.39 -2.78 -30.45
N VAL A 917 34.19 -1.96 -31.11
CA VAL A 917 33.87 -0.56 -31.42
C VAL A 917 32.61 -0.44 -32.29
N ALA A 918 32.52 -1.23 -33.36
CA ALA A 918 31.39 -1.24 -34.28
C ALA A 918 30.09 -1.64 -33.55
N PHE A 919 30.15 -2.67 -32.70
CA PHE A 919 29.03 -3.11 -31.88
C PHE A 919 28.53 -1.98 -30.95
N VAL A 920 29.44 -1.34 -30.21
CA VAL A 920 29.07 -0.27 -29.27
C VAL A 920 28.44 0.93 -29.99
N ASN A 921 29.00 1.33 -31.14
CA ASN A 921 28.44 2.43 -31.94
C ASN A 921 27.03 2.11 -32.45
N LYS A 922 26.79 0.87 -32.89
CA LYS A 922 25.46 0.40 -33.29
C LYS A 922 24.47 0.49 -32.14
N MET A 923 24.83 -0.07 -30.97
CA MET A 923 23.94 -0.06 -29.79
C MET A 923 23.62 1.37 -29.32
N LYS A 924 24.61 2.28 -29.36
CA LYS A 924 24.41 3.68 -29.01
C LYS A 924 23.44 4.35 -29.99
N TYR A 925 23.61 4.13 -31.28
CA TYR A 925 22.72 4.66 -32.31
C TYR A 925 21.28 4.16 -32.13
N GLU A 926 21.07 2.85 -31.94
CA GLU A 926 19.74 2.28 -31.71
C GLU A 926 19.07 2.82 -30.42
N SER A 927 19.86 3.06 -29.38
CA SER A 927 19.40 3.70 -28.16
C SER A 927 18.98 5.16 -28.39
N ASP A 928 19.80 5.94 -29.11
CA ASP A 928 19.56 7.36 -29.38
C ASP A 928 18.35 7.57 -30.32
N GLU A 929 18.11 6.65 -31.28
CA GLU A 929 16.92 6.62 -32.14
C GLU A 929 15.65 6.11 -31.42
N GLY A 930 15.77 5.70 -30.15
CA GLY A 930 14.64 5.24 -29.35
C GLY A 930 14.05 3.90 -29.80
N GLU A 931 14.85 3.00 -30.40
CA GLU A 931 14.42 1.62 -30.74
C GLU A 931 13.88 0.86 -29.53
N PHE A 932 14.43 1.15 -28.35
CA PHE A 932 14.03 0.54 -27.08
C PHE A 932 12.96 1.35 -26.33
N SER A 933 12.45 2.44 -26.92
CA SER A 933 11.48 3.33 -26.29
C SER A 933 10.07 2.73 -26.21
N LEU A 934 9.32 3.21 -25.23
CA LEU A 934 7.96 2.77 -24.96
C LEU A 934 7.00 2.95 -26.13
N GLY A 935 7.17 4.00 -26.92
CA GLY A 935 6.30 4.30 -28.06
C GLY A 935 6.37 3.26 -29.19
N ARG A 936 7.52 2.61 -29.39
CA ARG A 936 7.65 1.52 -30.37
C ARG A 936 7.22 0.17 -29.79
N ARG A 937 7.48 -0.10 -28.52
CA ARG A 937 7.14 -1.39 -27.87
C ARG A 937 5.65 -1.55 -27.56
N TYR A 938 4.99 -0.50 -27.10
CA TYR A 938 3.60 -0.53 -26.65
C TYR A 938 2.64 0.21 -27.60
N GLY A 939 3.16 0.82 -28.68
CA GLY A 939 2.40 1.66 -29.60
C GLY A 939 2.02 3.03 -29.00
N LYS A 940 1.70 4.01 -29.85
CA LYS A 940 1.04 5.24 -29.40
C LYS A 940 -0.41 4.91 -29.02
N ALA A 941 -0.84 5.29 -27.82
CA ALA A 941 -2.23 5.13 -27.41
C ALA A 941 -3.14 5.87 -28.39
N ARG A 942 -4.04 5.14 -29.07
CA ARG A 942 -4.91 5.66 -30.15
C ARG A 942 -5.96 6.68 -29.68
N PHE A 943 -6.03 6.97 -28.38
CA PHE A 943 -6.98 7.90 -27.77
C PHE A 943 -6.29 8.83 -26.75
N GLU A 944 -5.33 9.64 -27.21
CA GLU A 944 -4.91 10.84 -26.48
C GLU A 944 -5.79 12.02 -26.91
N THR A 945 -6.97 12.17 -26.28
CA THR A 945 -7.69 13.44 -26.33
C THR A 945 -6.87 14.48 -25.56
N LYS A 946 -6.62 15.62 -26.22
CA LYS A 946 -5.94 16.83 -25.68
C LYS A 946 -6.71 17.46 -24.51
N THR A 947 -6.85 16.74 -23.41
CA THR A 947 -7.24 17.33 -22.12
C THR A 947 -6.01 17.38 -21.23
N GLU A 948 -5.83 18.52 -20.57
CA GLU A 948 -4.63 18.93 -19.86
C GLU A 948 -4.13 17.86 -18.88
N GLY A 949 -2.85 17.49 -19.03
CA GLY A 949 -2.17 16.46 -18.26
C GLY A 949 -1.86 15.22 -19.09
N ARG A 950 -0.71 15.23 -19.78
CA ARG A 950 -0.10 13.99 -20.31
C ARG A 950 0.02 13.00 -19.16
N LYS A 951 -0.81 11.96 -19.10
CA LYS A 951 -0.55 10.83 -18.20
C LYS A 951 0.71 10.14 -18.73
N GLY A 952 1.83 10.39 -18.06
CA GLY A 952 3.11 9.76 -18.38
C GLY A 952 3.01 8.24 -18.24
N TYR A 953 3.87 7.52 -18.97
CA TYR A 953 4.05 6.08 -18.81
C TYR A 953 4.29 5.71 -17.34
N SER A 954 3.86 4.51 -16.93
CA SER A 954 4.13 4.01 -15.58
C SER A 954 5.64 3.87 -15.36
N ARG A 955 6.09 4.05 -14.10
CA ARG A 955 7.50 3.91 -13.71
C ARG A 955 8.09 2.56 -14.13
N ARG A 956 7.27 1.51 -14.03
CA ARG A 956 7.59 0.15 -14.46
C ARG A 956 7.88 0.06 -15.96
N GLN A 957 6.99 0.58 -16.81
CA GLN A 957 7.21 0.60 -18.25
C GLN A 957 8.55 1.28 -18.58
N TRP A 958 8.81 2.44 -17.96
CA TRP A 958 10.07 3.15 -18.17
C TRP A 958 11.32 2.32 -17.81
N GLN A 959 11.23 1.48 -16.78
CA GLN A 959 12.29 0.57 -16.35
C GLN A 959 12.49 -0.61 -17.32
N GLU A 960 11.41 -1.23 -17.80
CA GLU A 960 11.45 -2.33 -18.78
C GLU A 960 12.13 -1.90 -20.10
N SER A 961 11.88 -0.68 -20.56
CA SER A 961 12.57 -0.11 -21.73
C SER A 961 14.08 0.02 -21.52
N ARG A 962 14.54 0.37 -20.32
CA ARG A 962 15.97 0.51 -20.01
C ARG A 962 16.67 -0.84 -19.92
N TRP A 963 16.05 -1.80 -19.23
CA TRP A 963 16.59 -3.16 -19.10
C TRP A 963 16.82 -3.81 -20.46
N ALA A 964 15.93 -3.56 -21.42
CA ALA A 964 16.09 -4.20 -22.72
C ALA A 964 17.23 -3.62 -23.58
N VAL A 965 17.60 -2.35 -23.40
CA VAL A 965 18.85 -1.81 -23.98
C VAL A 965 20.04 -2.52 -23.36
N SER A 966 20.03 -2.69 -22.04
CA SER A 966 21.12 -3.33 -21.30
C SER A 966 21.26 -4.82 -21.64
N GLU A 967 20.14 -5.54 -21.76
CA GLU A 967 20.07 -6.92 -22.21
C GLU A 967 20.73 -7.07 -23.58
N ALA A 968 20.21 -6.34 -24.58
CA ALA A 968 20.73 -6.40 -25.94
C ALA A 968 22.23 -6.05 -26.01
N TYR A 969 22.67 -5.07 -25.22
CA TYR A 969 24.08 -4.70 -25.11
C TYR A 969 24.92 -5.85 -24.55
N ASN A 970 24.53 -6.42 -23.40
CA ASN A 970 25.34 -7.43 -22.70
C ASN A 970 25.30 -8.81 -23.38
N THR A 971 24.18 -9.20 -23.98
CA THR A 971 24.07 -10.46 -24.73
C THR A 971 24.72 -10.39 -26.11
N GLY A 972 24.78 -9.19 -26.70
CA GLY A 972 25.29 -8.96 -28.05
C GLY A 972 26.79 -8.70 -28.16
N LEU A 973 27.52 -8.63 -27.04
CA LEU A 973 28.97 -8.40 -27.06
C LEU A 973 29.71 -9.49 -27.87
N PRO A 974 30.75 -9.13 -28.64
CA PRO A 974 31.58 -10.11 -29.35
C PRO A 974 32.18 -11.17 -28.41
N ARG A 975 32.27 -12.42 -28.87
CA ARG A 975 32.86 -13.55 -28.14
C ARG A 975 33.78 -14.36 -29.04
N GLY A 976 34.74 -15.07 -28.46
CA GLY A 976 35.66 -15.93 -29.20
C GLY A 976 36.70 -15.16 -30.00
N LEU A 977 37.11 -14.00 -29.50
CA LEU A 977 38.21 -13.21 -30.06
C LEU A 977 39.56 -13.90 -29.76
N LEU A 978 40.52 -13.81 -30.69
CA LEU A 978 41.80 -14.52 -30.64
C LEU A 978 42.81 -13.81 -29.70
N HIS A 979 42.83 -12.48 -29.71
CA HIS A 979 43.80 -11.67 -28.97
C HIS A 979 43.20 -11.06 -27.70
N ILE A 980 41.92 -10.65 -27.73
CA ILE A 980 41.21 -10.10 -26.57
C ILE A 980 40.49 -11.23 -25.84
N ARG A 981 40.88 -11.51 -24.59
CA ARG A 981 40.16 -12.49 -23.75
C ARG A 981 38.69 -12.08 -23.57
N ASP A 982 37.78 -13.04 -23.66
CA ASP A 982 36.33 -12.79 -23.52
C ASP A 982 35.96 -12.01 -22.24
N GLU A 983 36.68 -12.23 -21.14
CA GLU A 983 36.50 -11.52 -19.86
C GLU A 983 36.82 -10.01 -19.95
N MET A 984 37.67 -9.61 -20.88
CA MET A 984 38.10 -8.22 -21.08
C MET A 984 37.15 -7.46 -22.02
N VAL A 985 36.39 -8.16 -22.87
CA VAL A 985 35.48 -7.56 -23.86
C VAL A 985 34.46 -6.62 -23.22
N PRO A 986 33.72 -7.00 -22.15
CA PRO A 986 32.79 -6.09 -21.48
C PRO A 986 33.47 -4.84 -20.90
N ARG A 987 34.73 -4.96 -20.45
CA ARG A 987 35.48 -3.84 -19.85
C ARG A 987 35.91 -2.85 -20.92
N ILE A 988 36.44 -3.34 -22.04
CA ILE A 988 36.87 -2.53 -23.19
C ILE A 988 35.64 -1.85 -23.82
N ALA A 989 34.55 -2.60 -24.00
CA ALA A 989 33.29 -2.09 -24.54
C ALA A 989 32.70 -0.98 -23.67
N ALA A 990 32.70 -1.14 -22.34
CA ALA A 990 32.23 -0.12 -21.41
C ALA A 990 33.10 1.14 -21.44
N SER A 991 34.43 0.97 -21.50
CA SER A 991 35.41 2.05 -21.59
C SER A 991 35.26 2.86 -22.89
N TYR A 992 35.09 2.17 -24.03
CA TYR A 992 34.84 2.83 -25.31
C TYR A 992 33.48 3.53 -25.34
N ALA A 993 32.42 2.87 -24.85
CA ALA A 993 31.09 3.47 -24.74
C ALA A 993 31.14 4.76 -23.92
N TYR A 994 31.89 4.78 -22.81
CA TYR A 994 32.08 5.98 -21.99
C TYR A 994 32.76 7.13 -22.76
N SER A 995 33.74 6.82 -23.61
CA SER A 995 34.44 7.81 -24.45
C SER A 995 33.53 8.51 -25.47
N LYS A 996 32.45 7.84 -25.90
CA LYS A 996 31.47 8.35 -26.88
C LYS A 996 30.27 9.03 -26.25
N ASP A 997 30.10 8.86 -24.94
CA ASP A 997 28.99 9.44 -24.22
C ASP A 997 29.30 10.88 -23.77
N ASN A 998 28.26 11.64 -23.50
CA ASN A 998 28.42 13.03 -23.08
C ASN A 998 29.14 13.08 -21.72
N PRO A 999 30.29 13.77 -21.58
CA PRO A 999 31.02 13.84 -20.30
C PRO A 999 30.22 14.51 -19.19
N HIS A 1000 29.28 15.38 -19.54
CA HIS A 1000 28.36 15.97 -18.58
C HIS A 1000 27.24 15.03 -18.17
N TRP A 1001 26.83 14.10 -19.04
CA TRP A 1001 25.68 13.23 -18.78
C TRP A 1001 25.78 11.90 -19.56
N PRO A 1002 26.62 10.95 -19.09
CA PRO A 1002 26.84 9.68 -19.75
C PRO A 1002 25.66 8.72 -19.52
N THR A 1003 24.53 9.01 -20.13
CA THR A 1003 23.27 8.30 -19.90
C THR A 1003 23.25 6.90 -20.48
N PHE A 1004 23.88 6.70 -21.65
CA PHE A 1004 23.89 5.42 -22.34
C PHE A 1004 24.84 4.45 -21.62
N THR A 1005 26.08 4.86 -21.39
CA THR A 1005 27.11 3.98 -20.84
C THR A 1005 26.75 3.49 -19.44
N PHE A 1006 26.29 4.37 -18.56
CA PHE A 1006 25.87 3.95 -17.22
C PHE A 1006 24.64 3.05 -17.29
N ALA A 1007 23.70 3.26 -18.22
CA ALA A 1007 22.54 2.39 -18.36
C ALA A 1007 22.89 0.96 -18.80
N VAL A 1008 23.93 0.77 -19.61
CA VAL A 1008 24.27 -0.56 -20.16
C VAL A 1008 25.42 -1.26 -19.43
N ALA A 1009 26.31 -0.49 -18.77
CA ALA A 1009 27.57 -0.99 -18.22
C ALA A 1009 27.94 -0.45 -16.83
N TRP A 1010 26.94 -0.11 -15.99
CA TRP A 1010 27.14 0.43 -14.63
C TRP A 1010 28.19 -0.33 -13.81
N SER A 1011 28.02 -1.65 -13.67
CA SER A 1011 28.89 -2.48 -12.83
C SER A 1011 30.33 -2.52 -13.33
N GLN A 1012 30.53 -2.53 -14.65
CA GLN A 1012 31.87 -2.55 -15.23
C GLN A 1012 32.62 -1.24 -14.98
N LEU A 1013 31.94 -0.10 -15.13
CA LEU A 1013 32.53 1.21 -14.82
C LEU A 1013 32.91 1.32 -13.34
N CYS A 1014 32.05 0.83 -12.44
CA CYS A 1014 32.33 0.79 -11.01
C CYS A 1014 33.55 -0.07 -10.68
N LYS A 1015 33.67 -1.25 -11.30
CA LYS A 1015 34.84 -2.14 -11.14
C LYS A 1015 36.14 -1.50 -11.62
N ILE A 1016 36.13 -0.90 -12.83
CA ILE A 1016 37.29 -0.20 -13.38
C ILE A 1016 37.76 0.89 -12.42
N LYS A 1017 36.83 1.67 -11.84
CA LYS A 1017 37.18 2.74 -10.91
C LYS A 1017 37.73 2.21 -9.59
N ALA A 1018 37.12 1.19 -9.02
CA ALA A 1018 37.53 0.60 -7.74
C ALA A 1018 38.96 0.03 -7.82
N GLU A 1019 39.29 -0.68 -8.91
CA GLU A 1019 40.63 -1.29 -9.10
C GLU A 1019 41.76 -0.27 -9.21
N LYS A 1020 41.48 0.93 -9.71
CA LYS A 1020 42.48 2.02 -9.75
C LYS A 1020 42.74 2.64 -8.39
N LYS A 1021 41.82 2.50 -7.43
CA LYS A 1021 41.93 3.09 -6.09
C LYS A 1021 42.62 2.20 -5.06
N GLY A 1022 42.77 0.90 -5.34
CA GLY A 1022 43.46 -0.04 -4.45
C GLY A 1022 43.00 -1.49 -4.65
N PRO A 1023 43.45 -2.41 -3.78
CA PRO A 1023 42.99 -3.80 -3.80
C PRO A 1023 41.48 -3.86 -3.56
N VAL A 1024 40.76 -4.55 -4.45
CA VAL A 1024 39.30 -4.65 -4.42
C VAL A 1024 38.90 -6.00 -3.84
N THR A 1025 37.99 -5.99 -2.86
CA THR A 1025 37.30 -7.20 -2.41
C THR A 1025 35.99 -7.30 -3.17
N ALA A 1026 35.85 -8.32 -4.02
CA ALA A 1026 34.57 -8.64 -4.64
C ALA A 1026 33.60 -9.11 -3.54
N MET A 1027 32.46 -8.44 -3.43
CA MET A 1027 31.37 -8.87 -2.55
C MET A 1027 30.24 -9.43 -3.40
N ASP A 1028 29.63 -10.50 -2.92
CA ASP A 1028 28.36 -10.97 -3.45
C ASP A 1028 27.32 -9.84 -3.35
N PRO A 1029 26.48 -9.58 -4.38
CA PRO A 1029 25.50 -8.50 -4.35
C PRO A 1029 24.52 -8.57 -3.17
N GLN A 1030 24.10 -9.77 -2.76
CA GLN A 1030 23.20 -9.94 -1.60
C GLN A 1030 23.94 -9.64 -0.30
N PHE A 1031 25.20 -10.09 -0.19
CA PHE A 1031 26.04 -9.80 0.97
C PHE A 1031 26.38 -8.29 1.09
N GLY A 1032 26.76 -7.65 -0.01
CA GLY A 1032 27.08 -6.21 -0.05
C GLY A 1032 25.91 -5.32 0.35
N ILE A 1033 24.67 -5.72 0.05
CA ILE A 1033 23.44 -5.03 0.46
C ILE A 1033 23.25 -5.05 1.99
N LEU A 1034 23.72 -6.09 2.67
CA LEU A 1034 23.55 -6.27 4.12
C LEU A 1034 24.62 -5.56 4.96
N MET A 1035 25.67 -5.05 4.33
CA MET A 1035 26.80 -4.40 5.01
C MET A 1035 26.53 -2.92 5.30
N CYS A 1036 26.79 -2.48 6.53
CA CYS A 1036 26.74 -1.07 6.94
C CYS A 1036 27.96 -0.69 7.79
N ILE A 1037 28.29 0.60 7.83
CA ILE A 1037 29.37 1.09 8.69
C ILE A 1037 28.87 1.13 10.15
N SER A 1038 29.50 0.34 11.03
CA SER A 1038 29.06 0.22 12.42
C SER A 1038 29.10 1.57 13.17
N LYS A 1039 28.19 1.78 14.13
CA LYS A 1039 28.16 3.00 14.99
C LYS A 1039 29.49 3.24 15.71
N ARG A 1040 30.18 2.17 16.09
CA ARG A 1040 31.47 2.23 16.78
C ARG A 1040 32.60 2.65 15.84
N THR A 1041 32.63 2.12 14.62
CA THR A 1041 33.59 2.52 13.59
C THR A 1041 33.40 3.98 13.21
N ARG A 1042 32.15 4.46 13.14
CA ARG A 1042 31.80 5.88 12.91
C ARG A 1042 32.42 6.80 13.96
N GLN A 1043 32.14 6.52 15.23
CA GLN A 1043 32.68 7.31 16.35
C GLN A 1043 34.21 7.34 16.37
N GLN A 1044 34.87 6.25 15.97
CA GLN A 1044 36.32 6.20 15.87
C GLN A 1044 36.87 6.99 14.69
N LEU A 1045 36.21 6.97 13.53
CA LEU A 1045 36.64 7.74 12.36
C LEU A 1045 36.45 9.26 12.55
N ASP A 1046 35.37 9.69 13.20
CA ASP A 1046 35.15 11.10 13.55
C ASP A 1046 36.11 11.60 14.66
N LEU A 1047 36.69 10.69 15.45
CA LEU A 1047 37.75 11.02 16.41
C LEU A 1047 39.13 11.13 15.74
N ILE A 1048 39.30 10.53 14.56
CA ILE A 1048 40.55 10.50 13.79
C ILE A 1048 40.61 11.67 12.79
N ALA A 1049 39.47 12.08 12.24
CA ALA A 1049 39.30 13.25 11.38
C ALA A 1049 39.24 14.55 12.17
#